data_AF-A0A139HTE8-F1
#
_entry.id   AF-A0A139HTE8-F1
#
_cell.length_a   1.000
_cell.length_b   1.000
_cell.length_c   1.000
_cell.angle_alpha   90.00
_cell.angle_beta   90.00
_cell.angle_gamma   90.00
#
_symmetry.space_group_name_H-M   'P 1'
#
loop_
_entity.id
_entity.type
_entity.pdbx_description
1 polymer ?
#
loop_
_entity_poly.entity_id
_entity_poly.type
_entity_poly.pdbx_seq_one_letter_code
_entity_poly.pdbx_strand_id
1 'polypeptide(L)'
;MAPAEEMYTAMVNRSIRTIKAELEYLCDASVVSPQTLNDLLSKIPPQTALHAPLSVGAVPSASPAVGAPQPPGEPFNLNHTQNNGHHNERSDHVYNPTPSPQPPPPAYNSPAPAANWPALCTATALYAYTSTDAGDLELQPNDHITVTEYMNAEWWKGRSSRTGQEGIFPRSYVKVTDEKGAQPSPAAPNYNNNYGNAPLETSQMGNGEGKVPGKGQEMGKKFGKKLGNAAIFGAGATIGSNIMPANCLPACFFMCCAPAPAHRLRCASAYLPASSPKLYIHPLLRDNFPSAAFVNTSSFFLQLFSILVINLLLVSRRQPYLTSSRSMSSQHSDASRTTHSESQHAPLELDPYAAPSVYYGVSHSNRKMAKSRTYSAVDPGFNKVGEKPFKAPARRTSADVHSGNVQRRYLIDVDDTLKTLLAREDTDHNIQITIEDSGPKTLELGTASSGGYKRFDVRGNYMLSNLLQELTLAKKYGRRQIVLDESRLNENPVNRMARLIKDQFWPNLTRRIDGSNIAAVGRDPKDWTSDPRPRIYIPPGAPEQHAYYTRIAREHPSMRLDVQWLKEGAADDDEYVRDLNSAPGLLAIEMEQVEDTPEGEPDFKGLPFVVPGGRFNELYGWDSYMETLGLLVCDRVDLCEPMVKHFCFCIRHYGKILNANRSYYLRRSQPPFLTDMALRVYDRIKHRPDSLEFLRRAMLAAIKDYYSTWMSKPRYDPESGLSRYVPGGLGVPPETEATHFVHVLTPYAKKHNMTFNDFVHAYNYGHVFEPELDEYFLHDRAVRESGHDTSYRLEKVAAHLATVDLNSCLYKYEVDIARTIRAFFGDKLQIPEEWRLPGHPEFEVSSVWDRRAKKRRQLMDKLMWDEEEGMFFDYNTVKKEQTGYESATTFWAMWAGACTPRQAAVMVQKALPKFEVHGGLVSGTEKSRGPVGVHRPNRQWDYPFGWAPQQILAWTGFLRYGFEEEAQRLCYRWIYMCTKAFVDFNGVVVEKYDVTRQVDPHKVEAEYGNQGGDFKGVATEGFGWVNASYCYALQIVNAHMKRALGAVTPWDTFKKMTEAAEDAVDFRENLHTQQVQAHTPAPVQQVQAPTPAPAQQIQAHAPAPVQQVQAHDPAPAQQIQAHAPAPVQQVQAQTPAPAQQVQAQTPAPAQQVQAQTPAPAQQVQAQTPAPAQQVQVQTPAPVQSAEAHHAGVGNAHNDVNLGTKA
;
A
#
# COMPACT_ATOMS: atom_id res chain seq x y z
N MET A 1 -2.58 -40.67 1.32
CA MET A 1 -1.87 -40.53 0.03
C MET A 1 -2.80 -41.03 -1.05
N ALA A 2 -2.96 -40.29 -2.15
CA ALA A 2 -3.65 -40.76 -3.35
C ALA A 2 -2.61 -41.12 -4.43
N PRO A 3 -2.91 -42.00 -5.40
CA PRO A 3 -2.06 -42.26 -6.55
C PRO A 3 -1.80 -41.00 -7.40
N ALA A 4 -0.59 -40.89 -7.96
CA ALA A 4 -0.24 -39.78 -8.86
C ALA A 4 -1.11 -39.74 -10.13
N GLU A 5 -1.69 -40.87 -10.52
CA GLU A 5 -2.56 -41.01 -11.69
C GLU A 5 -3.96 -40.39 -11.45
N GLU A 6 -4.49 -40.47 -10.23
CA GLU A 6 -5.69 -39.73 -9.81
C GLU A 6 -5.42 -38.23 -9.80
N MET A 7 -4.25 -37.81 -9.27
CA MET A 7 -3.86 -36.40 -9.26
C MET A 7 -3.71 -35.82 -10.68
N TYR A 8 -3.09 -36.58 -11.60
CA TYR A 8 -3.00 -36.21 -13.01
C TYR A 8 -4.40 -36.10 -13.66
N THR A 9 -5.26 -37.09 -13.43
CA THR A 9 -6.65 -37.10 -13.92
C THR A 9 -7.46 -35.91 -13.36
N ALA A 10 -7.29 -35.57 -12.08
CA ALA A 10 -7.91 -34.41 -11.45
C ALA A 10 -7.39 -33.08 -12.04
N MET A 11 -6.10 -32.97 -12.34
CA MET A 11 -5.52 -31.79 -13.00
C MET A 11 -6.03 -31.63 -14.45
N VAL A 12 -6.20 -32.73 -15.19
CA VAL A 12 -6.81 -32.72 -16.53
C VAL A 12 -8.29 -32.32 -16.44
N ASN A 13 -9.06 -32.91 -15.52
CA ASN A 13 -10.47 -32.54 -15.30
C ASN A 13 -10.65 -31.10 -14.79
N ARG A 14 -9.70 -30.56 -14.01
CA ARG A 14 -9.66 -29.12 -13.63
C ARG A 14 -9.43 -28.25 -14.87
N SER A 15 -8.45 -28.59 -15.70
CA SER A 15 -8.14 -27.88 -16.95
C SER A 15 -9.33 -27.88 -17.92
N ILE A 16 -10.02 -29.02 -18.06
CA ILE A 16 -11.25 -29.15 -18.87
C ILE A 16 -12.37 -28.23 -18.32
N ARG A 17 -12.55 -28.14 -16.99
CA ARG A 17 -13.51 -27.22 -16.39
C ARG A 17 -13.17 -25.75 -16.69
N THR A 18 -11.91 -25.34 -16.53
CA THR A 18 -11.46 -23.97 -16.84
C THR A 18 -11.74 -23.60 -18.30
N ILE A 19 -11.41 -24.48 -19.26
CA ILE A 19 -11.65 -24.21 -20.70
C ILE A 19 -13.15 -24.05 -20.99
N LYS A 20 -14.03 -24.82 -20.34
CA LYS A 20 -15.49 -24.67 -20.52
C LYS A 20 -16.01 -23.35 -19.95
N ALA A 21 -15.60 -22.99 -18.72
CA ALA A 21 -15.99 -21.73 -18.09
C ALA A 21 -15.55 -20.49 -18.89
N GLU A 22 -14.34 -20.50 -19.46
CA GLU A 22 -13.86 -19.42 -20.34
C GLU A 22 -14.67 -19.31 -21.64
N LEU A 23 -15.06 -20.43 -22.25
CA LEU A 23 -15.91 -20.42 -23.44
C LEU A 23 -17.34 -19.95 -23.14
N GLU A 24 -17.90 -20.36 -22.02
CA GLU A 24 -19.20 -19.90 -21.51
C GLU A 24 -19.16 -18.40 -21.23
N TYR A 25 -18.12 -17.90 -20.55
CA TYR A 25 -17.89 -16.46 -20.34
C TYR A 25 -17.76 -15.67 -21.66
N LEU A 26 -17.06 -16.21 -22.67
CA LEU A 26 -16.97 -15.59 -24.00
C LEU A 26 -18.31 -15.58 -24.75
N CYS A 27 -19.24 -16.49 -24.42
CA CYS A 27 -20.60 -16.48 -24.94
C CYS A 27 -21.47 -15.43 -24.23
N ASP A 28 -21.39 -15.33 -22.89
CA ASP A 28 -22.06 -14.29 -22.10
C ASP A 28 -21.57 -12.88 -22.48
N ALA A 29 -20.27 -12.73 -22.73
CA ALA A 29 -19.65 -11.51 -23.27
C ALA A 29 -20.00 -11.24 -24.75
N SER A 30 -20.84 -12.07 -25.39
CA SER A 30 -21.28 -11.96 -26.79
C SER A 30 -20.13 -11.99 -27.83
N VAL A 31 -18.96 -12.52 -27.47
CA VAL A 31 -17.80 -12.70 -28.36
C VAL A 31 -17.94 -13.99 -29.18
N VAL A 32 -18.61 -15.00 -28.62
CA VAL A 32 -18.88 -16.30 -29.23
C VAL A 32 -20.40 -16.50 -29.29
N SER A 33 -20.93 -17.03 -30.39
CA SER A 33 -22.38 -17.28 -30.49
C SER A 33 -22.80 -18.54 -29.71
N PRO A 34 -24.04 -18.66 -29.22
CA PRO A 34 -24.51 -19.87 -28.53
C PRO A 34 -24.38 -21.15 -29.38
N GLN A 35 -24.55 -21.08 -30.71
CA GLN A 35 -24.25 -22.20 -31.62
C GLN A 35 -22.75 -22.54 -31.60
N THR A 36 -21.89 -21.53 -31.71
CA THR A 36 -20.42 -21.71 -31.69
C THR A 36 -19.93 -22.25 -30.34
N LEU A 37 -20.54 -21.85 -29.22
CA LEU A 37 -20.27 -22.41 -27.91
C LEU A 37 -20.57 -23.92 -27.90
N ASN A 38 -21.77 -24.34 -28.33
CA ASN A 38 -22.14 -25.76 -28.41
C ASN A 38 -21.20 -26.56 -29.35
N ASP A 39 -20.82 -25.99 -30.49
CA ASP A 39 -19.86 -26.57 -31.44
C ASP A 39 -18.44 -26.71 -30.88
N LEU A 40 -18.05 -25.91 -29.90
CA LEU A 40 -16.76 -25.99 -29.21
C LEU A 40 -16.83 -26.95 -28.01
N LEU A 41 -17.88 -26.84 -27.18
CA LEU A 41 -18.13 -27.73 -26.05
C LEU A 41 -18.27 -29.20 -26.48
N SER A 42 -18.83 -29.48 -27.66
CA SER A 42 -18.93 -30.83 -28.24
C SER A 42 -17.60 -31.42 -28.71
N LYS A 43 -16.56 -30.60 -28.89
CA LYS A 43 -15.21 -31.03 -29.31
C LYS A 43 -14.23 -31.16 -28.14
N ILE A 44 -14.60 -30.66 -26.95
CA ILE A 44 -13.82 -30.84 -25.72
C ILE A 44 -14.09 -32.26 -25.18
N PRO A 45 -13.05 -33.04 -24.83
CA PRO A 45 -13.23 -34.37 -24.25
C PRO A 45 -14.14 -34.35 -23.02
N PRO A 46 -14.97 -35.38 -22.81
CA PRO A 46 -15.68 -35.54 -21.55
C PRO A 46 -14.67 -35.69 -20.40
N GLN A 47 -15.04 -35.23 -19.20
CA GLN A 47 -14.22 -35.44 -18.02
C GLN A 47 -14.06 -36.94 -17.77
N THR A 48 -12.84 -37.39 -17.44
CA THR A 48 -12.58 -38.80 -17.15
C THR A 48 -13.10 -39.10 -15.75
N ALA A 49 -14.09 -39.99 -15.65
CA ALA A 49 -14.81 -40.23 -14.40
C ALA A 49 -13.93 -40.98 -13.38
N LEU A 50 -13.78 -40.38 -12.19
CA LEU A 50 -13.18 -41.05 -11.03
C LEU A 50 -14.25 -41.99 -10.45
N HIS A 51 -14.26 -43.22 -10.99
CA HIS A 51 -15.30 -44.25 -10.86
C HIS A 51 -16.61 -43.95 -11.62
N ALA A 52 -17.35 -45.00 -11.97
CA ALA A 52 -18.41 -44.97 -12.99
C ALA A 52 -19.83 -44.97 -12.39
N PRO A 53 -20.72 -44.04 -12.82
CA PRO A 53 -22.15 -44.10 -12.51
C PRO A 53 -22.94 -44.97 -13.51
N LEU A 54 -24.12 -45.43 -13.10
CA LEU A 54 -25.10 -46.12 -13.95
C LEU A 54 -25.97 -45.12 -14.74
N SER A 55 -26.60 -45.58 -15.84
CA SER A 55 -27.21 -44.71 -16.85
C SER A 55 -28.70 -44.97 -17.12
N VAL A 56 -29.51 -43.91 -16.96
CA VAL A 56 -30.82 -43.59 -17.61
C VAL A 56 -31.17 -42.14 -17.21
N GLY A 57 -31.98 -41.34 -17.91
CA GLY A 57 -32.75 -41.49 -19.16
C GLY A 57 -33.36 -40.12 -19.54
N ALA A 58 -34.03 -39.97 -20.70
CA ALA A 58 -34.34 -38.66 -21.30
C ALA A 58 -35.81 -38.17 -21.21
N VAL A 59 -35.98 -36.86 -20.91
CA VAL A 59 -36.82 -35.84 -21.61
C VAL A 59 -38.28 -36.24 -22.01
N PRO A 60 -39.35 -35.54 -21.53
CA PRO A 60 -39.78 -34.28 -22.20
C PRO A 60 -40.50 -33.20 -21.34
N SER A 61 -40.91 -32.11 -22.03
CA SER A 61 -41.33 -30.79 -21.53
C SER A 61 -42.84 -30.47 -21.63
N ALA A 62 -43.36 -29.54 -20.80
CA ALA A 62 -44.64 -28.81 -21.04
C ALA A 62 -44.73 -27.48 -20.25
N SER A 63 -45.77 -26.65 -20.51
CA SER A 63 -46.06 -25.35 -19.88
C SER A 63 -47.55 -25.28 -19.39
N PRO A 64 -48.22 -24.12 -19.15
CA PRO A 64 -48.18 -23.38 -17.86
C PRO A 64 -49.58 -22.98 -17.25
N ALA A 65 -49.54 -22.31 -16.08
CA ALA A 65 -50.38 -21.16 -15.64
C ALA A 65 -51.61 -21.29 -14.66
N VAL A 66 -51.92 -20.13 -14.05
CA VAL A 66 -53.17 -19.64 -13.39
C VAL A 66 -53.52 -20.07 -11.93
N GLY A 67 -53.86 -19.09 -11.07
CA GLY A 67 -54.89 -19.23 -10.00
C GLY A 67 -54.60 -18.63 -8.60
N ALA A 68 -55.51 -17.79 -8.08
CA ALA A 68 -55.59 -17.33 -6.67
C ALA A 68 -57.05 -17.40 -6.18
N PRO A 69 -57.35 -17.44 -4.85
CA PRO A 69 -57.77 -16.19 -4.15
C PRO A 69 -57.48 -16.13 -2.61
N GLN A 70 -58.02 -15.08 -1.95
CA GLN A 70 -57.96 -14.67 -0.51
C GLN A 70 -59.39 -14.43 0.05
N PRO A 71 -59.67 -13.90 1.28
CA PRO A 71 -58.87 -13.62 2.50
C PRO A 71 -59.38 -14.54 3.67
N PRO A 72 -59.80 -14.18 4.94
CA PRO A 72 -59.80 -12.95 5.79
C PRO A 72 -58.62 -12.97 6.83
N GLY A 73 -58.64 -12.46 8.10
CA GLY A 73 -59.65 -11.84 8.98
C GLY A 73 -59.10 -11.39 10.37
N GLU A 74 -59.98 -10.91 11.28
CA GLU A 74 -59.69 -10.28 12.61
C GLU A 74 -60.88 -10.51 13.61
N PRO A 75 -60.89 -10.16 14.94
CA PRO A 75 -60.31 -8.96 15.61
C PRO A 75 -59.77 -9.08 17.09
N PHE A 76 -59.53 -7.91 17.73
CA PHE A 76 -59.02 -7.49 19.09
C PHE A 76 -59.60 -8.17 20.39
N ASN A 77 -59.19 -7.91 21.66
CA ASN A 77 -58.79 -6.64 22.35
C ASN A 77 -58.04 -6.77 23.75
N LEU A 78 -57.95 -5.65 24.51
CA LEU A 78 -57.11 -5.26 25.69
C LEU A 78 -57.60 -5.60 27.15
N ASN A 79 -56.70 -5.57 28.18
CA ASN A 79 -56.57 -4.55 29.28
C ASN A 79 -56.07 -4.97 30.72
N HIS A 80 -55.21 -4.12 31.35
CA HIS A 80 -55.11 -3.70 32.80
C HIS A 80 -54.55 -4.67 33.92
N THR A 81 -54.08 -4.32 35.17
CA THR A 81 -53.51 -3.10 35.88
C THR A 81 -52.93 -3.39 37.31
N GLN A 82 -51.87 -2.66 37.77
CA GLN A 82 -51.49 -2.27 39.19
C GLN A 82 -51.03 -3.37 40.23
N ASN A 83 -50.40 -3.15 41.43
CA ASN A 83 -50.01 -1.96 42.26
C ASN A 83 -48.84 -2.21 43.31
N ASN A 84 -48.38 -1.14 44.03
CA ASN A 84 -47.53 -0.92 45.28
C ASN A 84 -47.05 -2.08 46.23
N GLY A 85 -46.07 -1.95 47.18
CA GLY A 85 -45.06 -0.90 47.56
C GLY A 85 -44.54 -0.89 49.06
N HIS A 86 -43.35 -0.28 49.33
CA HIS A 86 -42.80 0.35 50.61
C HIS A 86 -42.04 -0.35 51.80
N HIS A 87 -41.07 0.42 52.40
CA HIS A 87 -40.52 0.52 53.81
C HIS A 87 -39.12 -0.04 54.31
N ASN A 88 -38.25 0.91 54.79
CA ASN A 88 -37.34 0.99 55.99
C ASN A 88 -36.11 0.02 56.24
N GLU A 89 -34.99 0.34 56.96
CA GLU A 89 -34.38 1.63 57.45
C GLU A 89 -32.82 1.69 57.71
N ARG A 90 -32.26 1.28 58.89
CA ARG A 90 -30.89 1.64 59.46
C ARG A 90 -30.21 0.43 60.17
N SER A 91 -28.92 0.33 60.60
CA SER A 91 -27.74 1.23 60.95
C SER A 91 -26.47 0.32 61.21
N ASP A 92 -25.19 0.70 61.46
CA ASP A 92 -24.26 1.86 61.25
C ASP A 92 -22.79 1.45 61.68
N HIS A 93 -21.79 2.38 61.78
CA HIS A 93 -20.48 2.33 62.51
C HIS A 93 -19.26 1.45 62.03
N VAL A 94 -17.96 1.65 62.42
CA VAL A 94 -17.12 2.87 62.71
C VAL A 94 -15.56 2.59 62.85
N TYR A 95 -14.70 3.58 62.50
CA TYR A 95 -13.27 3.91 62.89
C TYR A 95 -11.96 3.17 62.43
N ASN A 96 -10.83 3.87 62.67
CA ASN A 96 -9.45 3.88 62.05
C ASN A 96 -8.33 3.35 63.05
N PRO A 97 -6.96 3.34 62.83
CA PRO A 97 -6.07 4.43 62.33
C PRO A 97 -4.73 4.04 61.58
N THR A 98 -3.75 4.98 61.50
CA THR A 98 -2.49 5.02 60.67
C THR A 98 -1.16 5.01 61.49
N PRO A 99 0.07 4.90 60.87
CA PRO A 99 1.10 5.99 60.97
C PRO A 99 2.16 6.10 59.80
N SER A 100 3.19 6.97 59.94
CA SER A 100 4.31 7.35 59.01
C SER A 100 5.54 7.91 59.84
N PRO A 101 6.56 8.75 59.41
CA PRO A 101 6.98 9.40 58.12
C PRO A 101 8.53 9.68 57.88
N GLN A 102 8.90 10.50 56.83
CA GLN A 102 10.06 11.45 56.72
C GLN A 102 11.52 10.95 56.28
N PRO A 103 12.63 11.76 56.18
CA PRO A 103 13.11 12.39 54.90
C PRO A 103 14.67 12.52 54.63
N PRO A 104 15.14 13.09 53.49
CA PRO A 104 16.52 13.61 53.27
C PRO A 104 16.64 15.09 52.74
N PRO A 105 17.84 15.72 52.64
CA PRO A 105 18.01 17.19 52.82
C PRO A 105 18.66 17.99 51.60
N PRO A 106 19.49 19.07 51.71
CA PRO A 106 19.25 20.33 50.97
C PRO A 106 20.34 20.78 49.94
N ALA A 107 20.11 21.91 49.25
CA ALA A 107 20.88 22.40 48.08
C ALA A 107 21.86 23.58 48.36
N TYR A 108 22.67 23.93 47.34
CA TYR A 108 23.56 25.11 47.29
C TYR A 108 23.42 25.90 45.96
N ASN A 109 23.75 27.19 45.96
CA ASN A 109 23.36 28.19 44.94
C ASN A 109 24.43 28.54 43.88
N SER A 110 23.97 29.00 42.70
CA SER A 110 24.38 30.25 41.96
C SER A 110 24.32 30.08 40.43
N PRO A 111 24.19 31.16 39.61
CA PRO A 111 23.54 32.47 39.82
C PRO A 111 22.49 32.78 38.72
N ALA A 112 22.02 34.02 38.60
CA ALA A 112 21.22 34.54 37.47
C ALA A 112 21.99 35.68 36.76
N PRO A 113 21.74 36.01 35.47
CA PRO A 113 20.55 36.80 35.11
C PRO A 113 19.89 36.59 33.72
N ALA A 114 18.59 36.87 33.69
CA ALA A 114 17.80 37.53 32.64
C ALA A 114 18.03 37.27 31.13
N ALA A 115 17.04 36.61 30.52
CA ALA A 115 16.48 37.00 29.23
C ALA A 115 14.96 36.76 29.24
N ASN A 116 14.16 37.79 29.51
CA ASN A 116 12.69 37.68 29.50
C ASN A 116 12.17 37.72 28.05
N TRP A 117 12.16 36.57 27.39
CA TRP A 117 11.41 36.37 26.16
C TRP A 117 9.90 36.58 26.43
N PRO A 118 9.17 37.28 25.54
CA PRO A 118 7.75 37.52 25.75
C PRO A 118 6.97 36.21 25.65
N ALA A 119 6.04 35.98 26.59
CA ALA A 119 5.16 34.83 26.56
C ALA A 119 4.34 34.79 25.26
N LEU A 120 4.43 33.68 24.52
CA LEU A 120 3.77 33.49 23.22
C LEU A 120 2.26 33.31 23.41
N CYS A 121 1.86 32.56 24.43
CA CYS A 121 0.51 32.46 24.94
C CYS A 121 0.50 31.97 26.40
N THR A 122 -0.65 32.04 27.06
CA THR A 122 -0.92 31.25 28.27
C THR A 122 -1.68 29.98 27.89
N ALA A 123 -1.37 28.88 28.56
CA ALA A 123 -2.07 27.62 28.39
C ALA A 123 -2.46 27.03 29.75
N THR A 124 -3.47 26.16 29.76
CA THR A 124 -3.96 25.46 30.95
C THR A 124 -3.96 23.96 30.66
N ALA A 125 -3.31 23.16 31.51
CA ALA A 125 -3.22 21.72 31.34
C ALA A 125 -4.61 21.05 31.42
N LEU A 126 -4.89 20.16 30.48
CA LEU A 126 -6.09 19.33 30.45
C LEU A 126 -5.88 17.99 31.17
N TYR A 127 -4.67 17.45 31.06
CA TYR A 127 -4.30 16.12 31.55
C TYR A 127 -3.03 16.18 32.40
N ALA A 128 -2.83 15.18 33.25
CA ALA A 128 -1.57 15.01 33.97
C ALA A 128 -0.49 14.54 33.00
N TYR A 129 0.68 15.17 33.02
CA TYR A 129 1.88 14.73 32.30
C TYR A 129 3.00 14.56 33.31
N THR A 130 3.52 13.34 33.46
CA THR A 130 4.57 13.03 34.42
C THR A 130 5.91 13.06 33.69
N SER A 131 6.86 13.85 34.19
CA SER A 131 8.22 13.92 33.64
C SER A 131 8.86 12.53 33.61
N THR A 132 9.44 12.17 32.46
CA THR A 132 10.23 10.95 32.26
C THR A 132 11.70 11.25 32.04
N ASP A 133 12.03 12.40 31.44
CA ASP A 133 13.38 12.85 31.16
C ASP A 133 13.71 14.20 31.85
N ALA A 134 15.01 14.44 32.03
CA ALA A 134 15.58 15.61 32.70
C ALA A 134 15.50 16.87 31.81
N GLY A 135 14.28 17.39 31.65
CA GLY A 135 13.93 18.54 30.82
C GLY A 135 12.42 18.72 30.62
N ASP A 136 11.64 17.70 30.95
CA ASP A 136 10.17 17.73 30.88
C ASP A 136 9.57 18.62 31.99
N LEU A 137 8.45 19.28 31.68
CA LEU A 137 7.65 20.03 32.64
C LEU A 137 6.48 19.16 33.14
N GLU A 138 6.52 18.71 34.39
CA GLU A 138 5.40 17.98 35.00
C GLU A 138 4.13 18.84 35.04
N LEU A 139 3.04 18.34 34.45
CA LEU A 139 1.73 18.98 34.44
C LEU A 139 0.74 18.22 35.31
N GLN A 140 -0.12 18.95 36.02
CA GLN A 140 -1.33 18.44 36.65
C GLN A 140 -2.56 19.12 36.02
N PRO A 141 -3.74 18.48 35.94
CA PRO A 141 -4.92 19.07 35.33
C PRO A 141 -5.29 20.41 35.98
N ASN A 142 -5.54 21.42 35.14
CA ASN A 142 -5.73 22.84 35.47
C ASN A 142 -4.46 23.64 35.84
N ASP A 143 -3.25 23.08 35.69
CA ASP A 143 -2.02 23.88 35.78
C ASP A 143 -1.99 24.99 34.72
N HIS A 144 -1.85 26.24 35.15
CA HIS A 144 -1.56 27.34 34.24
C HIS A 144 -0.07 27.37 33.89
N ILE A 145 0.22 27.56 32.61
CA ILE A 145 1.54 27.48 32.00
C ILE A 145 1.77 28.71 31.14
N THR A 146 2.90 29.38 31.32
CA THR A 146 3.33 30.49 30.46
C THR A 146 4.22 29.92 29.36
N VAL A 147 3.75 29.93 28.10
CA VAL A 147 4.49 29.32 26.99
C VAL A 147 5.55 30.29 26.48
N THR A 148 6.82 29.86 26.49
CA THR A 148 7.98 30.68 26.11
C THR A 148 8.47 30.38 24.69
N GLU A 149 8.28 29.14 24.21
CA GLU A 149 8.83 28.70 22.92
C GLU A 149 8.00 27.54 22.33
N TYR A 150 7.68 27.59 21.03
CA TYR A 150 7.02 26.50 20.31
C TYR A 150 8.10 25.62 19.66
N MET A 151 8.50 24.52 20.29
CA MET A 151 9.61 23.67 19.81
C MET A 151 9.26 22.99 18.48
N ASN A 152 8.02 22.50 18.35
CA ASN A 152 7.40 22.03 17.11
C ASN A 152 5.85 22.04 17.26
N ALA A 153 5.13 21.38 16.35
CA ALA A 153 3.67 21.31 16.37
C ALA A 153 3.09 20.56 17.60
N GLU A 154 3.83 19.58 18.13
CA GLU A 154 3.38 18.68 19.20
C GLU A 154 4.01 18.96 20.56
N TRP A 155 5.16 19.63 20.61
CA TRP A 155 5.91 19.90 21.84
C TRP A 155 6.17 21.38 22.01
N TRP A 156 5.77 21.91 23.16
CA TRP A 156 5.92 23.31 23.55
C TRP A 156 6.80 23.40 24.81
N LYS A 157 7.46 24.54 24.99
CA LYS A 157 8.27 24.85 26.15
C LYS A 157 7.68 26.05 26.89
N GLY A 158 7.70 25.98 28.21
CA GLY A 158 7.10 27.02 29.05
C GLY A 158 7.35 26.80 30.52
N ARG A 159 6.85 27.72 31.33
CA ARG A 159 6.97 27.71 32.79
C ARG A 159 5.64 27.40 33.46
N SER A 160 5.57 26.39 34.32
CA SER A 160 4.38 26.10 35.13
C SER A 160 4.25 27.13 36.25
N SER A 161 3.06 27.76 36.36
CA SER A 161 2.74 28.67 37.44
C SER A 161 2.57 27.97 38.81
N ARG A 162 2.43 26.63 38.83
CA ARG A 162 2.38 25.83 40.07
C ARG A 162 3.77 25.53 40.62
N THR A 163 4.71 25.11 39.77
CA THR A 163 6.03 24.63 40.21
C THR A 163 7.16 25.64 40.01
N GLY A 164 6.95 26.69 39.19
CA GLY A 164 7.96 27.67 38.80
C GLY A 164 9.04 27.13 37.85
N GLN A 165 9.09 25.81 37.65
CA GLN A 165 10.01 25.15 36.73
C GLN A 165 9.63 25.44 35.27
N GLU A 166 10.64 25.38 34.41
CA GLU A 166 10.51 25.55 32.96
C GLU A 166 11.06 24.29 32.28
N GLY A 167 10.34 23.80 31.28
CA GLY A 167 10.63 22.56 30.59
C GLY A 167 9.71 22.36 29.38
N ILE A 168 9.87 21.22 28.70
CA ILE A 168 9.04 20.84 27.55
C ILE A 168 7.83 20.00 27.96
N PHE A 169 6.72 20.12 27.24
CA PHE A 169 5.50 19.34 27.46
C PHE A 169 4.70 19.19 26.15
N PRO A 170 3.86 18.16 26.01
CA PRO A 170 3.05 17.98 24.82
C PRO A 170 1.93 19.03 24.69
N ARG A 171 1.80 19.64 23.51
CA ARG A 171 0.73 20.57 23.15
C ARG A 171 -0.66 19.92 23.23
N SER A 172 -0.77 18.62 22.98
CA SER A 172 -2.02 17.85 23.15
C SER A 172 -2.51 17.79 24.61
N TYR A 173 -1.64 18.04 25.59
CA TYR A 173 -1.98 18.00 27.02
C TYR A 173 -2.44 19.36 27.56
N VAL A 174 -2.47 20.42 26.75
CA VAL A 174 -2.83 21.78 27.18
C VAL A 174 -3.85 22.45 26.27
N LYS A 175 -4.61 23.39 26.85
CA LYS A 175 -5.53 24.29 26.15
C LYS A 175 -5.05 25.74 26.27
N VAL A 176 -4.82 26.40 25.13
CA VAL A 176 -4.50 27.84 25.11
C VAL A 176 -5.64 28.62 25.77
N THR A 177 -5.29 29.55 26.65
CA THR A 177 -6.23 30.27 27.52
C THR A 177 -6.34 31.75 27.14
N ASP A 178 -5.24 32.39 26.71
CA ASP A 178 -5.24 33.66 25.97
C ASP A 178 -4.27 33.61 24.78
N GLU A 179 -4.77 33.96 23.59
CA GLU A 179 -3.93 34.36 22.45
C GLU A 179 -3.85 35.89 22.41
N LYS A 180 -2.64 36.46 22.41
CA LYS A 180 -2.43 37.83 21.93
C LYS A 180 -2.50 37.82 20.40
N GLY A 181 -3.72 37.94 19.89
CA GLY A 181 -4.06 37.64 18.49
C GLY A 181 -3.18 38.38 17.47
N ALA A 182 -2.65 37.61 16.52
CA ALA A 182 -2.07 38.16 15.30
C ALA A 182 -3.17 38.84 14.46
N GLN A 183 -3.00 40.12 14.16
CA GLN A 183 -3.85 40.82 13.18
C GLN A 183 -3.48 40.38 11.75
N PRO A 184 -4.44 40.37 10.81
CA PRO A 184 -4.24 39.83 9.48
C PRO A 184 -3.35 40.72 8.59
N SER A 185 -2.53 40.09 7.76
CA SER A 185 -1.88 40.77 6.62
C SER A 185 -2.93 41.30 5.63
N PRO A 186 -2.69 42.44 4.96
CA PRO A 186 -3.71 43.16 4.22
C PRO A 186 -4.18 42.44 2.94
N ALA A 187 -5.47 42.59 2.62
CA ALA A 187 -6.02 42.21 1.34
C ALA A 187 -5.50 43.11 0.20
N ALA A 188 -5.42 42.58 -1.01
CA ALA A 188 -5.06 43.35 -2.21
C ALA A 188 -6.10 44.46 -2.50
N PRO A 189 -5.68 45.62 -3.02
CA PRO A 189 -6.58 46.73 -3.31
C PRO A 189 -7.52 46.39 -4.48
N ASN A 190 -8.82 46.28 -4.19
CA ASN A 190 -9.84 46.14 -5.22
C ASN A 190 -10.28 47.54 -5.68
N TYR A 191 -9.98 47.90 -6.93
CA TYR A 191 -10.40 49.18 -7.51
C TYR A 191 -11.94 49.25 -7.61
N ASN A 192 -12.56 50.21 -6.93
CA ASN A 192 -13.83 50.76 -7.39
C ASN A 192 -14.00 52.23 -6.95
N ASN A 193 -14.87 52.96 -7.64
CA ASN A 193 -14.84 54.42 -7.69
C ASN A 193 -15.22 55.14 -6.38
N ASN A 194 -14.48 56.21 -6.11
CA ASN A 194 -14.78 57.26 -5.13
C ASN A 194 -16.18 57.90 -5.36
N TYR A 195 -16.97 58.05 -4.29
CA TYR A 195 -17.72 59.28 -4.01
C TYR A 195 -18.31 59.31 -2.57
N GLY A 196 -18.01 60.38 -1.81
CA GLY A 196 -18.99 61.04 -0.93
C GLY A 196 -19.09 60.63 0.55
N ASN A 197 -18.41 61.40 1.40
CA ASN A 197 -18.79 61.83 2.77
C ASN A 197 -19.02 60.82 3.93
N ALA A 198 -18.60 61.27 5.12
CA ALA A 198 -18.94 60.78 6.47
C ALA A 198 -19.84 61.86 7.17
N PRO A 199 -20.03 61.94 8.52
CA PRO A 199 -19.63 61.07 9.64
C PRO A 199 -20.79 60.86 10.69
N LEU A 200 -20.43 60.64 11.98
CA LEU A 200 -21.24 60.57 13.24
C LEU A 200 -21.92 59.23 13.59
N GLU A 201 -22.14 58.87 14.88
CA GLU A 201 -21.36 59.06 16.14
C GLU A 201 -22.04 58.30 17.31
N THR A 202 -21.30 57.92 18.37
CA THR A 202 -21.79 57.63 19.76
C THR A 202 -22.84 56.50 20.00
N SER A 203 -23.08 55.93 21.21
CA SER A 203 -22.23 55.68 22.40
C SER A 203 -22.92 54.79 23.48
N GLN A 204 -22.13 54.17 24.38
CA GLN A 204 -22.39 53.86 25.82
C GLN A 204 -23.36 52.74 26.31
N MET A 205 -22.85 51.96 27.31
CA MET A 205 -23.44 51.47 28.61
C MET A 205 -24.80 50.72 28.63
N GLY A 206 -25.22 49.92 29.64
CA GLY A 206 -24.71 49.45 30.96
C GLY A 206 -25.91 49.20 31.92
N ASN A 207 -25.91 48.44 33.05
CA ASN A 207 -24.99 47.49 33.71
C ASN A 207 -25.76 46.69 34.82
N GLY A 208 -25.22 45.58 35.38
CA GLY A 208 -25.74 44.83 36.57
C GLY A 208 -26.00 43.32 36.32
N GLU A 209 -25.48 42.35 37.09
CA GLU A 209 -25.74 41.93 38.51
C GLU A 209 -27.10 41.20 38.73
N GLY A 210 -27.24 40.07 39.45
CA GLY A 210 -26.27 39.14 40.07
C GLY A 210 -26.80 38.46 41.36
N LYS A 211 -26.80 37.11 41.49
CA LYS A 211 -26.97 36.37 42.78
C LYS A 211 -26.82 34.82 42.72
N VAL A 212 -26.23 34.24 43.78
CA VAL A 212 -25.94 32.81 44.10
C VAL A 212 -25.85 32.74 45.66
N PRO A 213 -26.40 31.77 46.44
CA PRO A 213 -25.84 30.39 46.58
C PRO A 213 -26.76 29.23 47.07
N GLY A 214 -26.24 27.98 47.04
CA GLY A 214 -26.83 26.80 47.72
C GLY A 214 -26.06 25.46 47.51
N LYS A 215 -25.68 24.76 48.59
CA LYS A 215 -24.88 23.48 48.64
C LYS A 215 -25.78 22.23 48.39
N GLY A 216 -25.33 21.00 48.10
CA GLY A 216 -23.98 20.39 48.01
C GLY A 216 -24.00 18.88 47.56
N GLN A 217 -22.88 18.15 47.76
CA GLN A 217 -22.51 16.75 47.36
C GLN A 217 -23.40 15.59 47.96
N GLU A 218 -23.34 14.27 47.62
CA GLU A 218 -22.35 13.40 46.88
C GLU A 218 -22.89 12.03 46.30
N MET A 219 -21.96 11.13 45.86
CA MET A 219 -22.00 9.75 45.26
C MET A 219 -23.00 8.67 45.80
N GLY A 220 -23.19 7.44 45.24
CA GLY A 220 -22.74 6.79 43.96
C GLY A 220 -22.02 5.40 44.05
N LYS A 221 -22.60 4.28 43.52
CA LYS A 221 -22.03 2.93 43.07
C LYS A 221 -23.17 1.89 42.81
N LYS A 222 -23.20 0.95 41.82
CA LYS A 222 -22.41 -0.30 41.47
C LYS A 222 -22.54 -1.44 42.52
N PHE A 223 -22.71 -2.76 42.25
CA PHE A 223 -22.81 -3.70 41.08
C PHE A 223 -23.43 -5.07 41.57
N GLY A 224 -23.73 -6.21 40.89
CA GLY A 224 -23.69 -6.77 39.50
C GLY A 224 -23.29 -8.30 39.48
N LYS A 225 -23.97 -9.24 38.76
CA LYS A 225 -23.65 -10.72 38.77
C LYS A 225 -24.01 -11.59 37.51
N LYS A 226 -23.58 -12.87 37.46
CA LYS A 226 -23.44 -13.80 36.28
C LYS A 226 -24.03 -15.23 36.45
N LEU A 227 -24.17 -15.96 35.32
CA LEU A 227 -23.75 -17.38 35.00
C LEU A 227 -23.68 -17.51 33.43
N GLY A 228 -23.32 -18.60 32.71
CA GLY A 228 -22.80 -19.98 32.92
C GLY A 228 -23.11 -20.85 31.66
N ASN A 229 -22.55 -22.03 31.30
CA ASN A 229 -21.43 -22.91 31.72
C ASN A 229 -21.13 -24.00 30.63
N ALA A 230 -19.95 -24.67 30.65
CA ALA A 230 -19.61 -25.99 30.03
C ALA A 230 -19.56 -26.15 28.46
N ALA A 231 -19.06 -27.23 27.82
CA ALA A 231 -17.89 -28.15 28.01
C ALA A 231 -17.77 -29.19 26.82
N ILE A 232 -16.69 -30.03 26.78
CA ILE A 232 -16.51 -31.33 26.02
C ILE A 232 -16.30 -31.20 24.47
N PHE A 233 -15.45 -31.94 23.70
CA PHE A 233 -14.29 -32.87 23.86
C PHE A 233 -13.28 -32.62 22.68
N GLY A 234 -12.34 -33.45 22.14
CA GLY A 234 -11.90 -34.87 22.23
C GLY A 234 -10.69 -35.12 21.27
N ALA A 235 -10.11 -36.34 21.12
CA ALA A 235 -8.85 -36.56 20.36
C ALA A 235 -8.56 -37.98 19.79
N GLY A 236 -7.59 -38.11 18.86
CA GLY A 236 -7.08 -39.39 18.32
C GLY A 236 -5.79 -39.34 17.47
N ALA A 237 -5.41 -40.49 16.89
CA ALA A 237 -4.00 -40.92 16.76
C ALA A 237 -3.81 -42.20 15.89
N THR A 238 -2.64 -42.70 15.38
CA THR A 238 -1.32 -42.19 14.87
C THR A 238 -0.52 -43.37 14.22
N ILE A 239 0.68 -43.15 13.62
CA ILE A 239 1.68 -44.14 13.09
C ILE A 239 1.32 -44.79 11.72
N GLY A 240 2.21 -45.12 10.75
CA GLY A 240 3.65 -44.79 10.54
C GLY A 240 4.42 -45.72 9.55
N SER A 241 5.50 -45.20 8.93
CA SER A 241 6.74 -45.88 8.41
C SER A 241 6.84 -46.62 7.04
N ASN A 242 7.75 -46.09 6.19
CA ASN A 242 8.78 -46.73 5.32
C ASN A 242 8.44 -47.69 4.14
N ILE A 243 8.97 -47.39 2.92
CA ILE A 243 10.08 -48.09 2.22
C ILE A 243 10.35 -47.49 0.79
N MET A 244 11.61 -47.46 0.35
CA MET A 244 12.13 -47.09 -1.00
C MET A 244 12.26 -48.35 -1.89
N PRO A 245 12.29 -48.33 -3.27
CA PRO A 245 13.19 -47.44 -4.04
C PRO A 245 12.89 -47.12 -5.55
N ALA A 246 13.76 -46.26 -6.10
CA ALA A 246 14.39 -46.33 -7.45
C ALA A 246 13.62 -46.09 -8.79
N ASN A 247 14.23 -45.17 -9.56
CA ASN A 247 14.55 -45.22 -11.01
C ASN A 247 13.65 -44.59 -12.11
N CYS A 248 14.33 -43.71 -12.86
CA CYS A 248 14.25 -43.47 -14.32
C CYS A 248 13.09 -42.67 -14.95
N LEU A 249 13.34 -41.35 -15.07
CA LEU A 249 13.34 -40.56 -16.33
C LEU A 249 13.37 -41.39 -17.64
N PRO A 250 12.69 -40.96 -18.72
CA PRO A 250 13.00 -39.72 -19.48
C PRO A 250 11.77 -38.76 -19.60
N ALA A 251 11.89 -37.44 -19.85
CA ALA A 251 12.34 -36.73 -21.06
C ALA A 251 11.59 -37.16 -22.35
N CYS A 252 11.20 -36.35 -23.33
CA CYS A 252 11.04 -34.92 -23.59
C CYS A 252 10.68 -34.83 -25.09
N PHE A 253 9.75 -33.95 -25.48
CA PHE A 253 9.60 -33.35 -26.83
C PHE A 253 9.19 -34.22 -28.07
N PHE A 254 8.07 -33.80 -28.68
CA PHE A 254 7.77 -33.67 -30.13
C PHE A 254 7.92 -34.86 -31.12
N MET A 255 6.80 -35.16 -31.81
CA MET A 255 6.67 -35.31 -33.28
C MET A 255 5.17 -35.35 -33.64
N CYS A 256 4.66 -35.22 -34.88
CA CYS A 256 5.15 -35.51 -36.24
C CYS A 256 4.94 -34.27 -37.17
N CYS A 257 5.41 -34.19 -38.42
CA CYS A 257 5.66 -35.22 -39.45
C CYS A 257 7.12 -35.70 -39.63
N ALA A 258 7.27 -36.82 -40.33
CA ALA A 258 8.53 -37.52 -40.66
C ALA A 258 8.85 -37.46 -42.18
N PRO A 259 9.96 -38.04 -42.69
CA PRO A 259 10.09 -39.50 -42.84
C PRO A 259 11.41 -40.10 -42.29
N ALA A 260 11.66 -41.39 -42.51
CA ALA A 260 12.63 -42.23 -41.77
C ALA A 260 13.71 -42.92 -42.68
N PRO A 261 14.40 -44.02 -42.30
CA PRO A 261 15.75 -43.91 -41.71
C PRO A 261 16.85 -44.83 -42.31
N ALA A 262 18.13 -44.63 -41.94
CA ALA A 262 19.22 -45.58 -42.24
C ALA A 262 20.31 -45.71 -41.14
N HIS A 263 20.67 -46.97 -40.88
CA HIS A 263 21.58 -47.59 -39.90
C HIS A 263 22.91 -46.93 -39.42
N ARG A 264 23.09 -46.99 -38.07
CA ARG A 264 24.25 -47.50 -37.27
C ARG A 264 25.71 -47.39 -37.78
N LEU A 265 26.60 -46.89 -36.91
CA LEU A 265 27.65 -47.71 -36.22
C LEU A 265 28.28 -46.99 -35.00
N ARG A 266 29.20 -47.65 -34.27
CA ARG A 266 29.79 -47.23 -32.96
C ARG A 266 31.32 -47.04 -33.06
N CYS A 267 31.94 -46.20 -32.19
CA CYS A 267 32.81 -46.64 -31.06
C CYS A 267 33.79 -45.58 -30.46
N ALA A 268 33.86 -45.59 -29.12
CA ALA A 268 35.06 -45.54 -28.23
C ALA A 268 36.09 -44.35 -28.18
N SER A 269 36.20 -43.79 -26.97
CA SER A 269 37.43 -43.56 -26.16
C SER A 269 38.54 -42.53 -26.50
N ALA A 270 38.57 -41.48 -25.65
CA ALA A 270 39.64 -41.18 -24.66
C ALA A 270 40.87 -40.26 -24.98
N TYR A 271 41.44 -39.77 -23.86
CA TYR A 271 42.72 -39.07 -23.63
C TYR A 271 42.87 -37.55 -23.86
N LEU A 272 43.99 -37.03 -23.32
CA LEU A 272 44.27 -35.64 -22.91
C LEU A 272 45.34 -34.97 -23.83
N PRO A 273 45.69 -33.66 -23.67
CA PRO A 273 46.11 -32.81 -24.80
C PRO A 273 47.61 -32.53 -24.92
N ALA A 274 48.04 -31.96 -26.05
CA ALA A 274 49.26 -31.16 -26.17
C ALA A 274 49.27 -30.19 -27.38
N SER A 275 50.05 -29.11 -27.24
CA SER A 275 50.81 -28.35 -28.27
C SER A 275 50.14 -27.78 -29.54
N SER A 276 50.23 -26.44 -29.67
CA SER A 276 50.24 -25.68 -30.92
C SER A 276 51.52 -25.88 -31.75
N PRO A 277 51.53 -25.44 -33.03
CA PRO A 277 52.56 -24.47 -33.43
C PRO A 277 52.00 -23.22 -34.15
N LYS A 278 52.85 -22.18 -34.26
CA LYS A 278 52.58 -20.91 -34.95
C LYS A 278 53.04 -20.98 -36.42
N LEU A 279 52.54 -20.07 -37.26
CA LEU A 279 53.30 -19.55 -38.40
C LEU A 279 53.10 -18.03 -38.52
N TYR A 280 54.14 -17.31 -38.97
CA TYR A 280 54.23 -15.85 -38.97
C TYR A 280 55.06 -15.42 -40.19
N ILE A 281 54.47 -14.68 -41.14
CA ILE A 281 55.20 -13.91 -42.17
C ILE A 281 54.46 -12.57 -42.41
N HIS A 282 55.23 -11.53 -42.67
CA HIS A 282 54.91 -10.11 -42.84
C HIS A 282 56.02 -9.54 -43.79
N PRO A 283 56.09 -8.26 -44.21
CA PRO A 283 55.10 -7.16 -44.34
C PRO A 283 55.06 -6.57 -45.79
N LEU A 284 54.38 -5.42 -46.01
CA LEU A 284 54.96 -4.15 -46.56
C LEU A 284 53.97 -3.28 -47.40
N LEU A 285 53.92 -1.96 -47.10
CA LEU A 285 53.81 -0.79 -48.03
C LEU A 285 52.52 -0.61 -48.90
N ARG A 286 52.07 0.61 -49.29
CA ARG A 286 52.17 1.99 -48.75
C ARG A 286 51.19 2.97 -49.48
N ASP A 287 50.62 3.95 -48.75
CA ASP A 287 50.17 5.32 -49.13
C ASP A 287 49.53 5.70 -50.51
N ASN A 288 48.23 6.07 -50.47
CA ASN A 288 47.59 7.33 -50.96
C ASN A 288 47.18 7.66 -52.44
N PHE A 289 46.14 8.54 -52.52
CA PHE A 289 45.76 9.54 -53.57
C PHE A 289 44.83 9.12 -54.79
N PRO A 290 44.10 10.03 -55.51
CA PRO A 290 42.67 10.30 -55.19
C PRO A 290 41.66 10.55 -56.36
N SER A 291 40.40 10.83 -55.98
CA SER A 291 39.37 11.73 -56.58
C SER A 291 39.20 12.00 -58.10
N ALA A 292 38.10 11.47 -58.64
CA ALA A 292 36.99 12.14 -59.38
C ALA A 292 37.22 13.14 -60.54
N ALA A 293 36.56 12.89 -61.70
CA ALA A 293 35.77 13.90 -62.46
C ALA A 293 34.81 13.30 -63.53
N PHE A 294 33.67 13.98 -63.71
CA PHE A 294 32.61 13.94 -64.75
C PHE A 294 32.83 13.32 -66.15
N VAL A 295 31.73 12.81 -66.74
CA VAL A 295 31.04 13.42 -67.92
C VAL A 295 29.61 12.88 -68.06
N ASN A 296 28.72 13.61 -68.76
CA ASN A 296 27.27 13.39 -68.84
C ASN A 296 26.79 13.36 -70.31
N THR A 297 26.01 12.34 -70.70
CA THR A 297 25.10 12.36 -71.86
C THR A 297 23.85 11.53 -71.57
N SER A 298 22.71 11.91 -72.19
CA SER A 298 21.41 11.27 -71.99
C SER A 298 20.76 10.87 -73.33
N SER A 299 19.91 9.84 -73.27
CA SER A 299 18.89 9.49 -74.28
C SER A 299 19.37 8.88 -75.60
N PHE A 300 18.94 7.65 -75.91
CA PHE A 300 17.89 7.41 -76.92
C PHE A 300 17.34 5.96 -76.88
N PHE A 301 16.02 5.83 -77.07
CA PHE A 301 15.16 4.62 -77.14
C PHE A 301 15.19 3.63 -75.94
N LEU A 302 14.08 3.16 -75.34
CA LEU A 302 12.69 2.85 -75.77
C LEU A 302 12.54 1.70 -76.77
N GLN A 303 12.48 0.46 -76.25
CA GLN A 303 11.56 -0.58 -76.71
C GLN A 303 11.40 -1.70 -75.65
N LEU A 304 10.23 -2.36 -75.66
CA LEU A 304 9.93 -3.60 -74.91
C LEU A 304 10.10 -3.60 -73.37
N PHE A 305 9.29 -2.82 -72.65
CA PHE A 305 8.55 -3.35 -71.48
C PHE A 305 7.25 -2.58 -71.23
N SER A 306 6.33 -2.75 -72.18
CA SER A 306 4.91 -2.40 -72.08
C SER A 306 4.13 -3.47 -72.85
N ILE A 307 2.84 -3.63 -72.57
CA ILE A 307 2.01 -4.78 -72.99
C ILE A 307 2.24 -6.05 -72.14
N LEU A 308 1.93 -5.96 -70.83
CA LEU A 308 1.14 -7.02 -70.16
C LEU A 308 0.20 -6.46 -69.07
N VAL A 309 -0.23 -5.20 -69.26
CA VAL A 309 -1.32 -4.56 -68.54
C VAL A 309 -2.25 -3.99 -69.60
N ILE A 310 -3.57 -4.00 -69.35
CA ILE A 310 -4.64 -3.75 -70.34
C ILE A 310 -4.80 -4.90 -71.36
N ASN A 311 -5.39 -6.03 -70.93
CA ASN A 311 -6.40 -6.73 -71.76
C ASN A 311 -7.30 -7.71 -70.98
N LEU A 312 -7.84 -7.31 -69.81
CA LEU A 312 -9.04 -7.96 -69.24
C LEU A 312 -9.95 -7.00 -68.46
N LEU A 313 -10.27 -5.88 -69.09
CA LEU A 313 -11.59 -5.24 -69.02
C LEU A 313 -12.53 -6.06 -69.95
N LEU A 314 -13.85 -6.24 -69.76
CA LEU A 314 -14.86 -5.63 -68.88
C LEU A 314 -15.95 -6.66 -68.48
N VAL A 315 -16.50 -6.56 -67.27
CA VAL A 315 -17.96 -6.57 -66.89
C VAL A 315 -17.99 -6.07 -65.42
N SER A 316 -18.75 -5.06 -64.98
CA SER A 316 -19.60 -4.06 -65.67
C SER A 316 -19.51 -2.72 -64.92
N ARG A 317 -19.88 -1.61 -65.57
CA ARG A 317 -19.98 -0.27 -64.97
C ARG A 317 -21.34 0.36 -65.30
N ARG A 318 -21.94 1.08 -64.34
CA ARG A 318 -22.76 2.25 -64.63
C ARG A 318 -22.33 3.42 -63.72
N GLN A 319 -22.08 4.55 -64.37
CA GLN A 319 -21.86 5.91 -63.82
C GLN A 319 -23.09 6.76 -64.23
N PRO A 320 -23.06 8.11 -64.37
CA PRO A 320 -22.21 9.19 -63.80
C PRO A 320 -23.05 10.20 -62.94
N TYR A 321 -22.67 11.42 -62.51
CA TYR A 321 -21.85 12.55 -63.05
C TYR A 321 -21.19 13.36 -61.89
N LEU A 322 -19.91 13.80 -61.96
CA LEU A 322 -19.35 15.11 -62.43
C LEU A 322 -19.79 16.37 -61.60
N THR A 323 -19.00 17.43 -61.34
CA THR A 323 -17.62 17.85 -61.77
C THR A 323 -16.94 18.80 -60.75
N SER A 324 -15.67 19.19 -60.96
CA SER A 324 -14.89 20.12 -60.10
C SER A 324 -14.85 21.58 -60.56
N SER A 325 -14.53 22.53 -59.65
CA SER A 325 -13.88 23.82 -59.99
C SER A 325 -13.09 24.39 -58.79
N ARG A 326 -12.48 25.59 -58.90
CA ARG A 326 -11.44 26.12 -57.99
C ARG A 326 -11.52 27.65 -57.83
N SER A 327 -11.25 28.15 -56.61
CA SER A 327 -10.89 29.55 -56.23
C SER A 327 -11.98 30.64 -56.08
N MET A 328 -11.56 31.73 -55.41
CA MET A 328 -12.16 33.08 -55.24
C MET A 328 -13.12 33.38 -54.06
N SER A 329 -12.56 34.11 -53.08
CA SER A 329 -13.06 35.34 -52.40
C SER A 329 -14.51 35.49 -51.87
N SER A 330 -14.57 35.73 -50.55
CA SER A 330 -15.24 36.86 -49.85
C SER A 330 -16.78 37.00 -49.73
N GLN A 331 -17.19 37.24 -48.48
CA GLN A 331 -18.32 38.07 -47.99
C GLN A 331 -19.78 37.54 -47.97
N HIS A 332 -20.33 37.59 -46.74
CA HIS A 332 -21.68 37.99 -46.31
C HIS A 332 -22.98 37.23 -46.69
N SER A 333 -23.58 36.70 -45.61
CA SER A 333 -25.02 36.74 -45.19
C SER A 333 -26.12 35.96 -45.93
N ASP A 334 -26.98 35.37 -45.08
CA ASP A 334 -28.40 35.00 -45.22
C ASP A 334 -28.88 34.04 -46.34
N ALA A 335 -29.16 32.80 -45.90
CA ALA A 335 -30.35 32.05 -46.30
C ALA A 335 -30.86 31.23 -45.09
N SER A 336 -32.18 31.15 -44.89
CA SER A 336 -32.78 30.52 -43.70
C SER A 336 -33.78 29.40 -44.04
N ARG A 337 -33.90 28.42 -43.11
CA ARG A 337 -34.82 27.25 -43.14
C ARG A 337 -34.49 26.21 -44.24
N THR A 338 -34.82 24.92 -44.12
CA THR A 338 -35.62 24.18 -43.12
C THR A 338 -34.94 22.87 -42.69
N THR A 339 -35.03 22.53 -41.40
CA THR A 339 -35.02 21.14 -40.90
C THR A 339 -36.06 21.01 -39.79
N HIS A 340 -36.63 19.80 -39.61
CA HIS A 340 -37.78 19.59 -38.72
C HIS A 340 -37.38 19.48 -37.25
N SER A 341 -38.27 19.94 -36.37
CA SER A 341 -38.17 19.76 -34.92
C SER A 341 -38.77 18.43 -34.50
N GLU A 342 -37.95 17.51 -34.00
CA GLU A 342 -38.42 16.48 -33.06
C GLU A 342 -38.30 17.00 -31.63
N SER A 343 -39.31 16.73 -30.81
CA SER A 343 -39.49 17.36 -29.50
C SER A 343 -38.62 16.74 -28.42
N GLN A 344 -37.53 17.42 -28.03
CA GLN A 344 -36.75 17.04 -26.85
C GLN A 344 -37.52 17.33 -25.55
N HIS A 345 -38.19 16.31 -25.01
CA HIS A 345 -38.70 16.30 -23.64
C HIS A 345 -38.19 15.09 -22.85
N ALA A 346 -36.96 15.20 -22.38
CA ALA A 346 -36.42 14.38 -21.29
C ALA A 346 -35.68 15.29 -20.30
N PRO A 347 -36.01 15.28 -18.99
CA PRO A 347 -35.14 15.90 -18.00
C PRO A 347 -33.87 15.05 -17.85
N LEU A 348 -32.71 15.67 -17.93
CA LEU A 348 -31.45 15.02 -17.56
C LEU A 348 -31.45 14.81 -16.04
N GLU A 349 -31.84 13.61 -15.61
CA GLU A 349 -31.69 13.17 -14.22
C GLU A 349 -30.20 13.05 -13.88
N LEU A 350 -29.81 13.57 -12.71
CA LEU A 350 -28.41 13.60 -12.30
C LEU A 350 -27.97 12.22 -11.85
N ASP A 351 -26.85 11.74 -12.41
CA ASP A 351 -26.20 10.52 -11.95
C ASP A 351 -25.76 10.70 -10.47
N PRO A 352 -26.32 9.90 -9.53
CA PRO A 352 -26.03 10.02 -8.11
C PRO A 352 -24.59 9.62 -7.75
N TYR A 353 -23.87 8.93 -8.64
CA TYR A 353 -22.50 8.46 -8.41
C TYR A 353 -21.43 9.32 -9.10
N ALA A 354 -21.83 10.31 -9.91
CA ALA A 354 -20.94 11.20 -10.64
C ALA A 354 -19.86 11.85 -9.74
N ALA A 355 -18.69 12.12 -10.33
CA ALA A 355 -17.58 12.77 -9.64
C ALA A 355 -18.03 14.08 -8.95
N PRO A 356 -17.48 14.46 -7.77
CA PRO A 356 -17.93 15.63 -7.02
C PRO A 356 -17.90 16.94 -7.83
N SER A 357 -16.95 17.08 -8.77
CA SER A 357 -16.84 18.19 -9.73
C SER A 357 -18.01 18.29 -10.72
N VAL A 358 -18.72 17.19 -10.97
CA VAL A 358 -19.94 17.14 -11.79
C VAL A 358 -21.18 17.25 -10.91
N TYR A 359 -21.24 16.50 -9.81
CA TYR A 359 -22.40 16.42 -8.93
C TYR A 359 -22.65 17.71 -8.14
N TYR A 360 -21.60 18.36 -7.61
CA TYR A 360 -21.69 19.66 -6.93
C TYR A 360 -21.26 20.85 -7.82
N GLY A 361 -20.62 20.61 -8.96
CA GLY A 361 -20.18 21.66 -9.89
C GLY A 361 -21.25 22.14 -10.86
N VAL A 362 -21.03 21.97 -12.17
CA VAL A 362 -21.80 22.65 -13.23
C VAL A 362 -23.30 22.33 -13.20
N SER A 363 -23.68 21.12 -12.76
CA SER A 363 -25.07 20.67 -12.57
C SER A 363 -25.92 21.61 -11.70
N HIS A 364 -25.33 22.11 -10.61
CA HIS A 364 -25.96 23.02 -9.65
C HIS A 364 -25.70 24.51 -9.98
N SER A 365 -25.30 24.84 -11.22
CA SER A 365 -25.25 26.22 -11.72
C SER A 365 -26.66 26.73 -12.08
N ASN A 366 -26.84 28.05 -12.24
CA ASN A 366 -28.15 28.69 -12.48
C ASN A 366 -28.73 28.46 -13.90
N ARG A 367 -28.80 27.21 -14.38
CA ARG A 367 -29.55 26.85 -15.60
C ARG A 367 -31.01 26.53 -15.28
N LYS A 368 -31.89 26.85 -16.23
CA LYS A 368 -33.36 26.98 -16.06
C LYS A 368 -34.07 25.63 -15.85
N MET A 369 -33.99 25.03 -14.67
CA MET A 369 -35.03 24.10 -14.23
C MET A 369 -36.33 24.88 -13.99
N ALA A 370 -37.40 24.49 -14.70
CA ALA A 370 -38.70 25.13 -14.55
C ALA A 370 -39.36 24.74 -13.22
N LYS A 371 -39.94 25.72 -12.52
CA LYS A 371 -40.79 25.56 -11.31
C LYS A 371 -40.11 25.05 -10.02
N SER A 372 -38.98 25.65 -9.62
CA SER A 372 -38.49 25.53 -8.22
C SER A 372 -38.11 26.86 -7.54
N ARG A 373 -38.09 27.99 -8.26
CA ARG A 373 -37.56 29.27 -7.74
C ARG A 373 -38.47 30.49 -7.97
N THR A 374 -39.63 30.43 -7.33
CA THR A 374 -40.15 31.62 -6.63
C THR A 374 -40.30 31.24 -5.16
N TYR A 375 -39.21 31.34 -4.41
CA TYR A 375 -39.29 31.21 -2.95
C TYR A 375 -39.98 32.47 -2.40
N SER A 376 -41.29 32.37 -2.14
CA SER A 376 -41.89 33.12 -1.04
C SER A 376 -41.07 32.87 0.22
N ALA A 377 -40.96 33.86 1.11
CA ALA A 377 -40.11 33.77 2.30
C ALA A 377 -40.37 32.46 3.07
N VAL A 378 -39.43 31.51 2.97
CA VAL A 378 -39.47 30.27 3.74
C VAL A 378 -39.11 30.66 5.16
N ASP A 379 -40.06 30.54 6.07
CA ASP A 379 -39.87 30.89 7.48
C ASP A 379 -38.63 30.14 8.03
N PRO A 380 -37.56 30.86 8.43
CA PRO A 380 -36.33 30.26 8.91
C PRO A 380 -36.51 29.34 10.14
N GLY A 381 -37.65 29.40 10.83
CA GLY A 381 -37.96 28.50 11.95
C GLY A 381 -38.08 27.01 11.57
N PHE A 382 -38.43 26.67 10.32
CA PHE A 382 -38.82 25.28 9.97
C PHE A 382 -37.68 24.36 9.53
N ASN A 383 -36.58 24.91 8.99
CA ASN A 383 -35.42 24.10 8.56
C ASN A 383 -34.37 23.88 9.65
N LYS A 384 -34.42 24.59 10.78
CA LYS A 384 -33.45 24.41 11.88
C LYS A 384 -33.52 23.00 12.47
N VAL A 385 -32.39 22.33 12.53
CA VAL A 385 -32.24 21.00 13.15
C VAL A 385 -31.73 21.11 14.61
N GLY A 386 -32.05 22.20 15.33
CA GLY A 386 -31.34 22.57 16.58
C GLY A 386 -32.11 23.14 17.79
N GLU A 387 -33.26 23.79 17.66
CA GLU A 387 -33.75 24.71 18.72
C GLU A 387 -34.68 24.13 19.81
N LYS A 388 -34.69 22.81 20.02
CA LYS A 388 -35.39 22.18 21.16
C LYS A 388 -34.47 21.19 21.89
N PRO A 389 -34.58 21.04 23.22
CA PRO A 389 -33.79 20.07 23.98
C PRO A 389 -34.06 18.65 23.45
N PHE A 390 -33.07 18.11 22.75
CA PHE A 390 -33.21 16.89 21.96
C PHE A 390 -33.20 15.67 22.87
N LYS A 391 -34.39 15.17 23.23
CA LYS A 391 -34.53 13.74 23.57
C LYS A 391 -34.21 12.95 22.30
N ALA A 392 -32.97 12.46 22.21
CA ALA A 392 -32.55 11.63 21.09
C ALA A 392 -33.47 10.41 20.97
N PRO A 393 -34.19 10.22 19.83
CA PRO A 393 -34.91 8.99 19.60
C PRO A 393 -33.87 7.87 19.48
N ALA A 394 -34.02 6.81 20.27
CA ALA A 394 -33.12 5.66 20.19
C ALA A 394 -33.16 5.10 18.76
N ARG A 395 -31.98 4.86 18.16
CA ARG A 395 -31.85 4.34 16.79
C ARG A 395 -32.71 3.09 16.62
N ARG A 396 -33.73 3.18 15.76
CA ARG A 396 -34.58 2.04 15.40
C ARG A 396 -33.74 0.95 14.73
N THR A 397 -33.73 -0.24 15.34
CA THR A 397 -33.05 -1.44 14.87
C THR A 397 -33.87 -2.24 13.86
N SER A 398 -35.17 -1.96 13.73
CA SER A 398 -36.02 -2.50 12.69
C SER A 398 -35.57 -2.04 11.30
N ALA A 399 -35.65 -2.93 10.31
CA ALA A 399 -35.17 -2.63 8.96
C ALA A 399 -35.94 -1.48 8.29
N ASP A 400 -37.22 -1.31 8.63
CA ASP A 400 -38.13 -0.28 8.10
C ASP A 400 -38.13 -0.25 6.56
N VAL A 401 -38.16 -1.46 5.96
CA VAL A 401 -38.10 -1.68 4.51
C VAL A 401 -39.29 -1.00 3.84
N HIS A 402 -39.00 -0.01 3.00
CA HIS A 402 -40.03 0.73 2.30
C HIS A 402 -40.28 0.07 0.94
N SER A 403 -41.46 -0.51 0.74
CA SER A 403 -41.85 -1.29 -0.45
C SER A 403 -42.05 -0.46 -1.74
N GLY A 404 -41.42 0.70 -1.84
CA GLY A 404 -41.57 1.65 -2.95
C GLY A 404 -40.28 1.80 -3.74
N ASN A 405 -40.34 1.56 -5.05
CA ASN A 405 -39.20 1.57 -5.97
C ASN A 405 -38.72 3.01 -6.33
N VAL A 406 -38.79 3.95 -5.39
CA VAL A 406 -38.53 5.39 -5.59
C VAL A 406 -37.32 5.81 -4.76
N GLN A 407 -36.23 6.11 -5.45
CA GLN A 407 -34.97 6.56 -4.86
C GLN A 407 -35.18 7.87 -4.08
N ARG A 408 -34.87 7.89 -2.78
CA ARG A 408 -35.10 9.06 -1.93
C ARG A 408 -34.05 10.13 -2.18
N ARG A 409 -34.51 11.38 -2.16
CA ARG A 409 -33.70 12.60 -2.26
C ARG A 409 -33.95 13.50 -1.06
N TYR A 410 -32.88 14.04 -0.50
CA TYR A 410 -32.87 14.93 0.65
C TYR A 410 -32.66 16.37 0.20
N LEU A 411 -33.37 17.33 0.78
CA LEU A 411 -33.14 18.76 0.62
C LEU A 411 -32.39 19.24 1.85
N ILE A 412 -31.15 19.69 1.68
CA ILE A 412 -30.22 19.91 2.79
C ILE A 412 -29.67 21.33 2.76
N ASP A 413 -29.76 22.04 3.88
CA ASP A 413 -28.89 23.19 4.16
C ASP A 413 -27.53 22.69 4.66
N VAL A 414 -26.47 22.99 3.93
CA VAL A 414 -25.17 22.35 4.09
C VAL A 414 -24.49 22.76 5.39
N ASP A 415 -24.53 24.05 5.75
CA ASP A 415 -23.82 24.56 6.93
C ASP A 415 -24.55 24.19 8.23
N ASP A 416 -25.88 24.34 8.29
CA ASP A 416 -26.67 23.98 9.47
C ASP A 416 -26.70 22.45 9.70
N THR A 417 -26.76 21.65 8.63
CA THR A 417 -26.75 20.19 8.75
C THR A 417 -25.36 19.68 9.12
N LEU A 418 -24.28 20.20 8.54
CA LEU A 418 -22.91 19.84 8.90
C LEU A 418 -22.61 20.15 10.37
N LYS A 419 -22.99 21.35 10.82
CA LYS A 419 -22.88 21.76 12.23
C LYS A 419 -23.67 20.84 13.17
N THR A 420 -24.90 20.47 12.79
CA THR A 420 -25.76 19.60 13.60
C THR A 420 -25.28 18.16 13.62
N LEU A 421 -24.73 17.67 12.51
CA LEU A 421 -24.17 16.33 12.37
C LEU A 421 -22.95 16.16 13.26
N LEU A 422 -21.97 17.07 13.16
CA LEU A 422 -20.77 17.06 14.00
C LEU A 422 -21.14 17.18 15.48
N ALA A 423 -21.96 18.17 15.87
CA ALA A 423 -22.38 18.37 17.26
C ALA A 423 -23.26 17.26 17.88
N ARG A 424 -23.46 16.13 17.19
CA ARG A 424 -24.20 14.95 17.66
C ARG A 424 -23.43 13.65 17.50
N GLU A 425 -22.70 13.50 16.39
CA GLU A 425 -22.08 12.23 15.98
C GLU A 425 -20.55 12.23 16.01
N ASP A 426 -19.91 13.41 16.03
CA ASP A 426 -18.47 13.62 16.24
C ASP A 426 -18.23 13.99 17.71
N THR A 427 -17.75 13.01 18.48
CA THR A 427 -17.72 13.03 19.95
C THR A 427 -16.32 13.12 20.55
N ASP A 428 -15.27 12.85 19.76
CA ASP A 428 -13.87 13.15 20.12
C ASP A 428 -13.37 14.49 19.52
N HIS A 429 -14.17 15.09 18.62
CA HIS A 429 -13.94 16.38 17.95
C HIS A 429 -12.83 16.36 16.90
N ASN A 430 -12.58 15.20 16.28
CA ASN A 430 -11.61 15.03 15.19
C ASN A 430 -12.15 15.47 13.79
N ILE A 431 -13.44 15.78 13.66
CA ILE A 431 -14.15 16.10 12.40
C ILE A 431 -14.23 14.89 11.44
N GLN A 432 -14.48 13.71 11.99
CA GLN A 432 -14.80 12.45 11.32
C GLN A 432 -16.03 11.83 12.02
N ILE A 433 -16.61 10.77 11.45
CA ILE A 433 -17.62 9.94 12.14
C ILE A 433 -17.20 8.48 12.04
N THR A 434 -16.95 7.87 13.20
CA THR A 434 -16.31 6.56 13.33
C THR A 434 -17.15 5.56 14.13
N ILE A 435 -16.62 4.34 14.32
CA ILE A 435 -17.08 3.37 15.33
C ILE A 435 -16.67 3.69 16.76
N GLU A 436 -15.68 4.57 16.98
CA GLU A 436 -15.20 4.94 18.31
C GLU A 436 -16.10 6.03 18.92
N ASP A 437 -16.76 6.83 18.07
CA ASP A 437 -17.72 7.86 18.47
C ASP A 437 -18.96 7.31 19.19
N SER A 438 -19.37 7.97 20.28
CA SER A 438 -20.53 7.56 21.10
C SER A 438 -21.84 8.30 20.79
N GLY A 439 -21.96 8.91 19.59
CA GLY A 439 -23.17 9.60 19.13
C GLY A 439 -24.42 8.70 18.99
N PRO A 440 -25.63 9.26 18.78
CA PRO A 440 -26.88 8.50 18.71
C PRO A 440 -27.01 7.64 17.43
N LYS A 441 -26.10 7.81 16.47
CA LYS A 441 -26.03 7.11 15.18
C LYS A 441 -27.32 7.23 14.36
N THR A 442 -27.97 8.39 14.42
CA THR A 442 -29.19 8.69 13.64
C THR A 442 -29.41 10.21 13.47
N LEU A 443 -29.65 10.64 12.22
CA LEU A 443 -29.99 12.03 11.89
C LEU A 443 -31.20 12.09 10.95
N GLU A 444 -32.19 12.92 11.30
CA GLU A 444 -33.33 13.23 10.45
C GLU A 444 -32.95 14.21 9.33
N LEU A 445 -33.20 13.84 8.07
CA LEU A 445 -33.07 14.76 6.92
C LEU A 445 -34.42 15.00 6.25
N GLY A 446 -34.69 16.24 5.82
CA GLY A 446 -35.90 16.62 5.08
C GLY A 446 -35.87 16.11 3.64
N THR A 447 -36.99 15.58 3.12
CA THR A 447 -37.05 15.03 1.76
C THR A 447 -37.36 16.10 0.72
N ALA A 448 -36.66 16.05 -0.42
CA ALA A 448 -36.81 17.03 -1.49
C ALA A 448 -38.21 17.01 -2.13
N SER A 449 -38.84 15.83 -2.23
CA SER A 449 -40.21 15.68 -2.72
C SER A 449 -41.28 16.26 -1.80
N SER A 450 -40.93 16.62 -0.56
CA SER A 450 -41.79 17.34 0.38
C SER A 450 -41.33 18.78 0.65
N GLY A 451 -40.32 19.29 -0.06
CA GLY A 451 -39.71 20.59 0.23
C GLY A 451 -39.07 20.69 1.63
N GLY A 452 -38.78 19.55 2.27
CA GLY A 452 -38.27 19.46 3.65
C GLY A 452 -39.32 19.13 4.72
N TYR A 453 -40.62 19.23 4.44
CA TYR A 453 -41.68 19.04 5.46
C TYR A 453 -41.77 17.62 6.02
N LYS A 454 -41.49 16.59 5.21
CA LYS A 454 -41.36 15.20 5.67
C LYS A 454 -39.88 14.89 5.88
N ARG A 455 -39.55 14.30 7.02
CA ARG A 455 -38.19 13.87 7.37
C ARG A 455 -38.04 12.36 7.34
N PHE A 456 -36.81 11.86 7.19
CA PHE A 456 -36.47 10.44 7.27
C PHE A 456 -35.11 10.22 7.94
N ASP A 457 -34.92 9.07 8.56
CA ASP A 457 -33.75 8.73 9.38
C ASP A 457 -32.59 8.21 8.53
N VAL A 458 -31.49 8.96 8.45
CA VAL A 458 -30.17 8.43 8.07
C VAL A 458 -29.60 7.74 9.31
N ARG A 459 -29.25 6.44 9.21
CA ARG A 459 -28.96 5.58 10.37
C ARG A 459 -27.62 4.85 10.25
N GLY A 460 -26.86 4.83 11.34
CA GLY A 460 -25.59 4.10 11.45
C GLY A 460 -24.39 4.84 10.87
N ASN A 461 -23.21 4.52 11.41
CA ASN A 461 -21.97 5.27 11.24
C ASN A 461 -21.64 5.50 9.76
N TYR A 462 -21.61 4.44 8.95
CA TYR A 462 -21.23 4.52 7.53
C TYR A 462 -22.07 5.52 6.71
N MET A 463 -23.40 5.55 6.86
CA MET A 463 -24.23 6.51 6.13
C MET A 463 -24.08 7.95 6.65
N LEU A 464 -23.75 8.11 7.94
CA LEU A 464 -23.53 9.43 8.57
C LEU A 464 -22.12 9.97 8.28
N SER A 465 -21.12 9.10 8.18
CA SER A 465 -19.77 9.41 7.70
C SER A 465 -19.80 9.79 6.22
N ASN A 466 -20.54 9.03 5.39
CA ASN A 466 -20.78 9.43 4.00
C ASN A 466 -21.51 10.78 3.92
N LEU A 467 -22.48 11.06 4.79
CA LEU A 467 -23.12 12.37 4.85
C LEU A 467 -22.13 13.49 5.23
N LEU A 468 -21.25 13.27 6.20
CA LEU A 468 -20.17 14.21 6.56
C LEU A 468 -19.22 14.46 5.37
N GLN A 469 -18.82 13.40 4.66
CA GLN A 469 -17.99 13.51 3.46
C GLN A 469 -18.67 14.34 2.36
N GLU A 470 -19.92 13.99 2.01
CA GLU A 470 -20.69 14.66 0.96
C GLU A 470 -20.99 16.12 1.29
N LEU A 471 -21.29 16.46 2.57
CA LEU A 471 -21.46 17.84 3.02
C LEU A 471 -20.15 18.63 2.99
N THR A 472 -19.03 18.00 3.37
CA THR A 472 -17.69 18.61 3.30
C THR A 472 -17.31 18.92 1.84
N LEU A 473 -17.60 18.00 0.91
CA LEU A 473 -17.42 18.21 -0.53
C LEU A 473 -18.33 19.31 -1.07
N ALA A 474 -19.63 19.27 -0.75
CA ALA A 474 -20.59 20.31 -1.16
C ALA A 474 -20.15 21.71 -0.70
N LYS A 475 -19.68 21.83 0.55
CA LYS A 475 -19.13 23.06 1.11
C LYS A 475 -17.85 23.51 0.41
N LYS A 476 -16.93 22.59 0.05
CA LYS A 476 -15.73 22.86 -0.76
C LYS A 476 -16.08 23.39 -2.17
N TYR A 477 -17.21 22.97 -2.73
CA TYR A 477 -17.80 23.52 -3.97
C TYR A 477 -18.71 24.74 -3.76
N GLY A 478 -18.67 25.39 -2.59
CA GLY A 478 -19.38 26.63 -2.29
C GLY A 478 -20.90 26.47 -2.17
N ARG A 479 -21.42 25.26 -1.91
CA ARG A 479 -22.85 24.99 -1.82
C ARG A 479 -23.37 25.20 -0.40
N ARG A 480 -24.36 26.09 -0.26
CA ARG A 480 -25.15 26.28 0.97
C ARG A 480 -26.41 25.41 1.00
N GLN A 481 -26.97 25.06 -0.16
CA GLN A 481 -28.12 24.18 -0.27
C GLN A 481 -27.90 23.18 -1.41
N ILE A 482 -28.22 21.92 -1.17
CA ILE A 482 -28.10 20.82 -2.14
C ILE A 482 -29.37 19.96 -2.15
N VAL A 483 -29.57 19.24 -3.26
CA VAL A 483 -30.38 18.02 -3.27
C VAL A 483 -29.41 16.84 -3.29
N LEU A 484 -29.55 15.92 -2.33
CA LEU A 484 -28.64 14.78 -2.15
C LEU A 484 -29.41 13.46 -2.27
N ASP A 485 -28.92 12.55 -3.12
CA ASP A 485 -29.53 11.23 -3.35
C ASP A 485 -29.12 10.23 -2.25
N GLU A 486 -30.09 9.45 -1.74
CA GLU A 486 -29.86 8.43 -0.70
C GLU A 486 -28.89 7.35 -1.15
N SER A 487 -28.85 7.05 -2.46
CA SER A 487 -27.89 6.15 -3.11
C SER A 487 -26.43 6.56 -2.90
N ARG A 488 -26.15 7.86 -2.80
CA ARG A 488 -24.79 8.38 -2.55
C ARG A 488 -24.36 8.21 -1.10
N LEU A 489 -25.31 7.95 -0.19
CA LEU A 489 -25.07 7.70 1.24
C LEU A 489 -25.03 6.21 1.60
N ASN A 490 -25.90 5.40 0.98
CA ASN A 490 -25.99 3.94 1.22
C ASN A 490 -25.23 3.07 0.20
N GLU A 491 -24.43 3.71 -0.65
CA GLU A 491 -23.57 3.07 -1.65
C GLU A 491 -22.76 1.91 -1.06
N ASN A 492 -22.73 0.76 -1.76
CA ASN A 492 -21.94 -0.40 -1.32
C ASN A 492 -20.45 0.00 -1.15
N PRO A 493 -19.80 -0.31 -0.02
CA PRO A 493 -18.47 0.25 0.28
C PRO A 493 -17.37 -0.20 -0.69
N VAL A 494 -17.48 -1.40 -1.27
CA VAL A 494 -16.54 -1.88 -2.29
C VAL A 494 -16.66 -1.03 -3.56
N ASN A 495 -17.89 -0.72 -3.98
CA ASN A 495 -18.15 0.15 -5.11
C ASN A 495 -17.71 1.60 -4.80
N ARG A 496 -18.04 2.12 -3.61
CA ARG A 496 -17.68 3.48 -3.19
C ARG A 496 -16.17 3.68 -3.17
N MET A 497 -15.42 2.77 -2.55
CA MET A 497 -13.96 2.85 -2.50
C MET A 497 -13.34 2.74 -3.89
N ALA A 498 -13.77 1.78 -4.72
CA ALA A 498 -13.26 1.64 -6.09
C ALA A 498 -13.57 2.87 -6.98
N ARG A 499 -14.76 3.47 -6.81
CA ARG A 499 -15.18 4.69 -7.52
C ARG A 499 -14.41 5.92 -7.05
N LEU A 500 -14.23 6.10 -5.74
CA LEU A 500 -13.40 7.17 -5.19
C LEU A 500 -11.95 7.05 -5.67
N ILE A 501 -11.39 5.84 -5.69
CA ILE A 501 -10.05 5.60 -6.26
C ILE A 501 -9.97 6.09 -7.71
N LYS A 502 -10.91 5.64 -8.56
CA LYS A 502 -10.94 5.97 -9.98
C LYS A 502 -11.14 7.46 -10.27
N ASP A 503 -12.18 8.05 -9.67
CA ASP A 503 -12.76 9.33 -10.10
C ASP A 503 -12.38 10.53 -9.22
N GLN A 504 -11.71 10.29 -8.07
CA GLN A 504 -11.27 11.33 -7.14
C GLN A 504 -9.80 11.19 -6.74
N PHE A 505 -9.36 10.00 -6.32
CA PHE A 505 -8.01 9.83 -5.76
C PHE A 505 -6.94 9.89 -6.85
N TRP A 506 -7.05 9.14 -7.96
CA TRP A 506 -6.06 9.27 -9.05
C TRP A 506 -5.95 10.69 -9.61
N PRO A 507 -7.05 11.45 -9.86
CA PRO A 507 -6.97 12.87 -10.17
C PRO A 507 -6.23 13.71 -9.10
N ASN A 508 -6.52 13.52 -7.81
CA ASN A 508 -5.89 14.30 -6.74
C ASN A 508 -4.44 13.88 -6.45
N LEU A 509 -4.03 12.66 -6.79
CA LEU A 509 -2.64 12.19 -6.78
C LEU A 509 -1.88 12.52 -8.09
N THR A 510 -2.57 13.00 -9.13
CA THR A 510 -1.90 13.39 -10.38
C THR A 510 -1.09 14.66 -10.16
N ARG A 511 0.15 14.67 -10.66
CA ARG A 511 1.03 15.84 -10.74
C ARG A 511 1.48 16.07 -12.18
N ARG A 512 2.04 17.25 -12.41
CA ARG A 512 2.76 17.69 -13.61
C ARG A 512 3.85 18.64 -13.09
N ILE A 513 4.98 18.79 -13.77
CA ILE A 513 6.01 19.78 -13.41
C ILE A 513 6.24 20.66 -14.63
N ASP A 514 5.75 21.90 -14.58
CA ASP A 514 5.95 22.93 -15.61
C ASP A 514 5.70 24.34 -15.04
N GLY A 515 5.79 25.36 -15.89
CA GLY A 515 5.66 26.77 -15.51
C GLY A 515 4.33 27.13 -14.83
N SER A 516 3.26 26.33 -15.02
CA SER A 516 1.98 26.57 -14.36
C SER A 516 1.98 26.30 -12.85
N ASN A 517 2.92 25.48 -12.36
CA ASN A 517 2.94 25.05 -10.96
C ASN A 517 4.32 24.90 -10.30
N ILE A 518 5.43 25.09 -11.02
CA ILE A 518 6.81 24.99 -10.50
C ILE A 518 7.05 25.89 -9.27
N ALA A 519 6.32 27.01 -9.15
CA ALA A 519 6.28 27.88 -7.96
C ALA A 519 5.92 27.17 -6.64
N ALA A 520 5.11 26.11 -6.74
CA ALA A 520 4.62 25.32 -5.62
C ALA A 520 5.39 24.01 -5.49
N VAL A 521 5.48 23.20 -6.55
CA VAL A 521 6.15 21.88 -6.50
C VAL A 521 7.68 21.99 -6.40
N GLY A 522 8.27 23.07 -6.89
CA GLY A 522 9.71 23.34 -6.79
C GLY A 522 10.17 23.64 -5.37
N ARG A 523 9.29 24.11 -4.49
CA ARG A 523 9.58 24.26 -3.06
C ARG A 523 9.73 22.87 -2.44
N ASP A 524 10.62 22.74 -1.47
CA ASP A 524 10.76 21.53 -0.68
C ASP A 524 10.44 21.84 0.79
N PRO A 525 9.49 21.16 1.46
CA PRO A 525 9.32 21.27 2.91
C PRO A 525 10.54 20.76 3.72
N LYS A 526 11.53 20.16 3.04
CA LYS A 526 12.82 19.69 3.58
C LYS A 526 13.98 20.65 3.26
N ASP A 527 13.71 21.82 2.66
CA ASP A 527 14.72 22.86 2.44
C ASP A 527 14.97 23.65 3.74
N TRP A 528 16.00 23.23 4.49
CA TRP A 528 16.42 23.86 5.74
C TRP A 528 17.36 25.08 5.54
N THR A 529 17.52 25.60 4.32
CA THR A 529 18.38 26.75 4.06
C THR A 529 17.77 28.07 4.56
N SER A 530 18.58 29.13 4.64
CA SER A 530 18.15 30.46 5.12
C SER A 530 17.35 31.28 4.10
N ASP A 531 17.28 30.85 2.84
CA ASP A 531 16.50 31.47 1.77
C ASP A 531 15.85 30.37 0.89
N PRO A 532 14.89 29.59 1.44
CA PRO A 532 14.29 28.47 0.74
C PRO A 532 13.41 28.97 -0.41
N ARG A 533 13.74 28.54 -1.62
CA ARG A 533 13.11 29.03 -2.88
C ARG A 533 12.92 27.89 -3.87
N PRO A 534 11.88 27.92 -4.73
CA PRO A 534 11.67 26.87 -5.72
C PRO A 534 12.89 26.79 -6.64
N ARG A 535 13.52 25.62 -6.71
CA ARG A 535 14.73 25.37 -7.49
C ARG A 535 14.54 24.16 -8.40
N ILE A 536 15.05 24.25 -9.62
CA ILE A 536 15.09 23.14 -10.58
C ILE A 536 16.47 23.00 -11.21
N TYR A 537 16.98 21.78 -11.21
CA TYR A 537 18.24 21.38 -11.84
C TYR A 537 17.95 20.70 -13.18
N ILE A 538 18.57 21.23 -14.24
CA ILE A 538 18.42 20.77 -15.63
C ILE A 538 19.70 20.03 -16.07
N PRO A 539 19.61 18.79 -16.60
CA PRO A 539 20.78 18.09 -17.11
C PRO A 539 21.31 18.74 -18.40
N PRO A 540 22.64 18.74 -18.65
CA PRO A 540 23.24 19.34 -19.86
C PRO A 540 22.67 18.80 -21.19
N GLY A 541 22.14 17.57 -21.19
CA GLY A 541 21.52 16.93 -22.34
C GLY A 541 20.05 17.32 -22.61
N ALA A 542 19.48 18.30 -21.88
CA ALA A 542 18.12 18.83 -22.07
C ALA A 542 18.10 20.38 -22.13
N PRO A 543 18.88 21.00 -23.04
CA PRO A 543 19.03 22.47 -23.09
C PRO A 543 17.73 23.21 -23.41
N GLU A 544 16.80 22.57 -24.12
CA GLU A 544 15.46 23.09 -24.38
C GLU A 544 14.65 23.29 -23.10
N GLN A 545 14.75 22.38 -22.12
CA GLN A 545 14.14 22.58 -20.80
C GLN A 545 14.80 23.72 -20.03
N HIS A 546 16.12 23.92 -20.15
CA HIS A 546 16.78 25.06 -19.50
C HIS A 546 16.28 26.38 -20.07
N ALA A 547 16.16 26.49 -21.40
CA ALA A 547 15.57 27.66 -22.05
C ALA A 547 14.13 27.91 -21.56
N TYR A 548 13.30 26.86 -21.51
CA TYR A 548 11.94 26.92 -20.99
C TYR A 548 11.85 27.43 -19.54
N TYR A 549 12.53 26.79 -18.58
CA TYR A 549 12.44 27.22 -17.17
C TYR A 549 13.06 28.61 -16.96
N THR A 550 14.10 28.98 -17.71
CA THR A 550 14.66 30.35 -17.69
C THR A 550 13.65 31.38 -18.20
N ARG A 551 12.90 31.05 -19.26
CA ARG A 551 11.80 31.87 -19.79
C ARG A 551 10.69 32.06 -18.75
N ILE A 552 10.26 30.99 -18.08
CA ILE A 552 9.27 31.07 -16.98
C ILE A 552 9.78 31.96 -15.83
N ALA A 553 11.06 31.84 -15.44
CA ALA A 553 11.66 32.68 -14.40
C ALA A 553 11.72 34.18 -14.80
N ARG A 554 11.99 34.46 -16.09
CA ARG A 554 11.99 35.79 -16.71
C ARG A 554 10.59 36.42 -16.73
N GLU A 555 9.55 35.64 -17.03
CA GLU A 555 8.16 36.07 -17.13
C GLU A 555 7.48 36.21 -15.76
N HIS A 556 7.92 35.44 -14.77
CA HIS A 556 7.35 35.41 -13.42
C HIS A 556 8.41 35.66 -12.33
N PRO A 557 9.10 36.82 -12.31
CA PRO A 557 10.22 37.08 -11.41
C PRO A 557 9.82 37.07 -9.92
N SER A 558 8.55 37.33 -9.60
CA SER A 558 7.97 37.19 -8.25
C SER A 558 8.01 35.75 -7.70
N MET A 559 8.18 34.74 -8.57
CA MET A 559 8.33 33.34 -8.19
C MET A 559 9.68 33.05 -7.50
N ARG A 560 10.72 33.85 -7.81
CA ARG A 560 12.11 33.62 -7.41
C ARG A 560 12.63 32.21 -7.79
N LEU A 561 12.17 31.69 -8.93
CA LEU A 561 12.57 30.38 -9.46
C LEU A 561 14.08 30.33 -9.75
N ASP A 562 14.78 29.42 -9.08
CA ASP A 562 16.21 29.20 -9.24
C ASP A 562 16.43 28.09 -10.29
N VAL A 563 16.77 28.48 -11.52
CA VAL A 563 17.03 27.56 -12.64
C VAL A 563 18.53 27.32 -12.71
N GLN A 564 18.95 26.08 -12.55
CA GLN A 564 20.37 25.72 -12.44
C GLN A 564 20.73 24.61 -13.42
N TRP A 565 21.91 24.71 -14.03
CA TRP A 565 22.51 23.58 -14.73
C TRP A 565 23.03 22.55 -13.73
N LEU A 566 22.72 21.29 -13.98
CA LEU A 566 23.39 20.18 -13.30
C LEU A 566 24.77 19.96 -13.93
N LYS A 567 25.80 19.71 -13.10
CA LYS A 567 27.16 19.40 -13.58
C LYS A 567 27.15 18.15 -14.49
N GLU A 568 27.95 18.12 -15.54
CA GLU A 568 28.15 16.90 -16.33
C GLU A 568 28.77 15.80 -15.44
N GLY A 569 28.21 14.59 -15.50
CA GLY A 569 28.58 13.49 -14.60
C GLY A 569 28.04 13.57 -13.17
N ALA A 570 27.27 14.61 -12.81
CA ALA A 570 26.77 14.84 -11.44
C ALA A 570 26.09 13.64 -10.76
N ALA A 571 25.39 12.80 -11.52
CA ALA A 571 24.69 11.64 -10.96
C ALA A 571 25.65 10.55 -10.44
N ASP A 572 26.94 10.67 -10.74
CA ASP A 572 28.04 9.79 -10.32
C ASP A 572 29.18 10.53 -9.58
N ASP A 573 28.91 11.76 -9.12
CA ASP A 573 29.81 12.61 -8.33
C ASP A 573 29.26 12.73 -6.90
N ASP A 574 30.00 12.22 -5.91
CA ASP A 574 29.52 12.09 -4.53
C ASP A 574 29.66 13.40 -3.74
N GLU A 575 30.77 14.11 -3.91
CA GLU A 575 31.05 15.41 -3.32
C GLU A 575 30.09 16.49 -3.85
N TYR A 576 29.85 16.52 -5.18
CA TYR A 576 28.92 17.48 -5.78
C TYR A 576 27.50 17.29 -5.25
N VAL A 577 27.00 16.05 -5.16
CA VAL A 577 25.64 15.80 -4.65
C VAL A 577 25.52 16.13 -3.16
N ARG A 578 26.57 15.90 -2.35
CA ARG A 578 26.63 16.42 -0.97
C ARG A 578 26.56 17.94 -0.95
N ASP A 579 27.29 18.63 -1.83
CA ASP A 579 27.33 20.10 -1.83
C ASP A 579 26.00 20.71 -2.30
N LEU A 580 25.21 19.99 -3.11
CA LEU A 580 23.82 20.37 -3.41
C LEU A 580 22.89 20.35 -2.16
N ASN A 581 23.32 19.80 -1.01
CA ASN A 581 22.53 19.88 0.23
C ASN A 581 22.42 21.32 0.76
N SER A 582 23.34 22.23 0.38
CA SER A 582 23.21 23.66 0.68
C SER A 582 22.29 24.42 -0.28
N ALA A 583 21.77 23.74 -1.31
CA ALA A 583 20.91 24.30 -2.34
C ALA A 583 19.97 23.23 -2.93
N PRO A 584 19.10 22.59 -2.13
CA PRO A 584 18.24 21.51 -2.61
C PRO A 584 17.28 21.97 -3.72
N GLY A 585 16.85 21.05 -4.59
CA GLY A 585 15.94 21.38 -5.69
C GLY A 585 15.34 20.15 -6.38
N LEU A 586 14.31 20.38 -7.19
CA LEU A 586 13.80 19.35 -8.11
C LEU A 586 14.82 19.04 -9.20
N LEU A 587 14.73 17.85 -9.76
CA LEU A 587 15.36 17.45 -11.01
C LEU A 587 14.33 17.47 -12.14
N ALA A 588 14.75 17.97 -13.30
CA ALA A 588 13.99 17.89 -14.54
C ALA A 588 13.59 16.44 -14.89
N ILE A 589 12.45 16.29 -15.57
CA ILE A 589 11.92 15.02 -16.08
C ILE A 589 11.33 15.25 -17.48
N GLU A 590 10.92 14.18 -18.18
CA GLU A 590 10.37 14.28 -19.54
C GLU A 590 9.22 15.31 -19.69
N MET A 591 9.30 16.13 -20.75
CA MET A 591 8.29 17.12 -21.14
C MET A 591 7.78 16.84 -22.57
N GLU A 592 6.57 17.30 -22.89
CA GLU A 592 6.05 17.37 -24.26
C GLU A 592 6.26 18.78 -24.83
N GLN A 593 6.81 18.90 -26.05
CA GLN A 593 6.76 20.17 -26.79
C GLN A 593 5.30 20.43 -27.21
N VAL A 594 4.87 21.69 -27.13
CA VAL A 594 3.52 22.12 -27.54
C VAL A 594 3.62 23.17 -28.66
N GLU A 595 2.54 23.87 -28.96
CA GLU A 595 2.58 25.01 -29.88
C GLU A 595 3.50 26.11 -29.32
N ASP A 596 4.37 26.69 -30.16
CA ASP A 596 5.30 27.75 -29.77
C ASP A 596 4.55 28.98 -29.21
N THR A 597 5.24 29.82 -28.41
CA THR A 597 4.60 31.01 -27.80
C THR A 597 4.10 32.00 -28.85
N PRO A 598 3.22 32.96 -28.51
CA PRO A 598 2.77 34.00 -29.44
C PRO A 598 3.91 34.84 -30.07
N GLU A 599 5.09 34.85 -29.45
CA GLU A 599 6.32 35.50 -29.90
C GLU A 599 7.20 34.59 -30.78
N GLY A 600 6.90 33.29 -30.87
CA GLY A 600 7.65 32.30 -31.63
C GLY A 600 8.83 31.66 -30.87
N GLU A 601 8.86 31.73 -29.53
CA GLU A 601 9.81 30.94 -28.72
C GLU A 601 9.25 29.51 -28.53
N PRO A 602 10.04 28.42 -28.65
CA PRO A 602 9.53 27.06 -28.46
C PRO A 602 8.99 26.81 -27.04
N ASP A 603 7.81 26.19 -26.95
CA ASP A 603 7.12 25.99 -25.68
C ASP A 603 6.94 24.51 -25.29
N PHE A 604 6.90 24.26 -23.97
CA PHE A 604 6.93 22.93 -23.36
C PHE A 604 5.93 22.82 -22.21
N LYS A 605 5.49 21.58 -21.99
CA LYS A 605 4.53 21.23 -20.96
C LYS A 605 5.01 19.96 -20.27
N GLY A 606 4.93 19.89 -18.94
CA GLY A 606 5.41 18.71 -18.21
C GLY A 606 4.56 17.50 -18.58
N LEU A 607 5.12 16.30 -18.70
CA LEU A 607 4.25 15.12 -18.76
C LEU A 607 3.60 14.86 -17.37
N PRO A 608 2.39 14.27 -17.31
CA PRO A 608 1.70 14.02 -16.05
C PRO A 608 2.16 12.70 -15.40
N PHE A 609 2.25 12.66 -14.09
CA PHE A 609 2.58 11.45 -13.32
C PHE A 609 1.70 11.35 -12.06
N VAL A 610 1.83 10.25 -11.32
CA VAL A 610 1.16 10.03 -10.04
C VAL A 610 2.20 10.04 -8.92
N VAL A 611 1.80 10.52 -7.74
CA VAL A 611 2.63 10.50 -6.53
C VAL A 611 2.02 9.59 -5.47
N PRO A 612 2.82 9.02 -4.53
CA PRO A 612 2.31 8.10 -3.52
C PRO A 612 1.22 8.72 -2.62
N GLY A 613 1.31 10.02 -2.35
CA GLY A 613 0.28 10.80 -1.64
C GLY A 613 0.78 11.50 -0.38
N GLY A 614 -0.15 12.13 0.36
CA GLY A 614 0.18 12.88 1.57
C GLY A 614 1.19 14.01 1.32
N ARG A 615 2.36 13.93 1.96
CA ARG A 615 3.41 14.97 1.86
C ARG A 615 4.23 14.93 0.57
N PHE A 616 4.13 13.87 -0.23
CA PHE A 616 4.99 13.64 -1.40
C PHE A 616 4.51 14.40 -2.65
N ASN A 617 5.43 15.04 -3.37
CA ASN A 617 5.16 15.73 -4.65
C ASN A 617 6.10 15.32 -5.79
N GLU A 618 7.06 14.45 -5.48
CA GLU A 618 8.08 13.91 -6.37
C GLU A 618 7.59 12.61 -7.06
N LEU A 619 8.11 12.33 -8.25
CA LEU A 619 7.95 11.01 -8.90
C LEU A 619 8.85 9.99 -8.18
N TYR A 620 8.26 8.93 -7.61
CA TYR A 620 8.98 7.84 -6.95
C TYR A 620 9.19 6.63 -7.86
N GLY A 621 10.28 5.88 -7.65
CA GLY A 621 10.73 4.81 -8.54
C GLY A 621 9.85 3.55 -8.57
N TRP A 622 9.68 2.88 -7.42
CA TRP A 622 8.94 1.59 -7.36
C TRP A 622 7.43 1.76 -7.16
N ASP A 623 7.00 2.83 -6.49
CA ASP A 623 5.60 3.18 -6.27
C ASP A 623 4.84 3.27 -7.59
N SER A 624 5.39 3.99 -8.57
CA SER A 624 4.71 4.21 -9.85
C SER A 624 4.57 2.97 -10.74
N TYR A 625 5.29 1.88 -10.47
CA TYR A 625 4.93 0.56 -11.03
C TYR A 625 3.66 0.02 -10.38
N MET A 626 3.54 0.06 -9.05
CA MET A 626 2.34 -0.38 -8.33
C MET A 626 1.13 0.47 -8.72
N GLU A 627 1.28 1.79 -8.76
CA GLU A 627 0.26 2.73 -9.23
C GLU A 627 -0.16 2.41 -10.67
N THR A 628 0.79 2.13 -11.57
CA THR A 628 0.50 1.71 -12.95
C THR A 628 -0.42 0.49 -13.00
N LEU A 629 -0.28 -0.49 -12.09
CA LEU A 629 -1.19 -1.64 -12.05
C LEU A 629 -2.64 -1.22 -11.71
N GLY A 630 -2.82 -0.28 -10.78
CA GLY A 630 -4.12 0.29 -10.45
C GLY A 630 -4.70 1.16 -11.56
N LEU A 631 -3.90 2.06 -12.11
CA LEU A 631 -4.25 2.96 -13.21
C LEU A 631 -4.66 2.19 -14.47
N LEU A 632 -3.94 1.11 -14.81
CA LEU A 632 -4.30 0.22 -15.92
C LEU A 632 -5.58 -0.59 -15.68
N VAL A 633 -6.02 -0.79 -14.42
CA VAL A 633 -7.36 -1.33 -14.11
C VAL A 633 -8.44 -0.23 -14.18
N CYS A 634 -8.08 1.02 -13.90
CA CYS A 634 -8.95 2.19 -14.05
C CYS A 634 -9.03 2.77 -15.48
N ASP A 635 -8.42 2.10 -16.47
CA ASP A 635 -8.22 2.55 -17.86
C ASP A 635 -7.45 3.89 -18.02
N ARG A 636 -6.70 4.31 -17.00
CA ARG A 636 -5.88 5.53 -16.97
C ARG A 636 -4.50 5.36 -17.62
N VAL A 637 -4.49 4.83 -18.84
CA VAL A 637 -3.28 4.61 -19.65
C VAL A 637 -2.55 5.94 -19.94
N ASP A 638 -3.31 7.04 -19.96
CA ASP A 638 -2.85 8.43 -20.13
C ASP A 638 -1.88 8.90 -19.03
N LEU A 639 -1.89 8.27 -17.86
CA LEU A 639 -0.91 8.52 -16.78
C LEU A 639 0.24 7.50 -16.79
N CYS A 640 0.00 6.29 -17.29
CA CYS A 640 0.99 5.20 -17.25
C CYS A 640 2.12 5.36 -18.28
N GLU A 641 1.77 5.76 -19.51
CA GLU A 641 2.75 6.00 -20.58
C GLU A 641 3.75 7.12 -20.22
N PRO A 642 3.31 8.30 -19.74
CA PRO A 642 4.19 9.31 -19.15
C PRO A 642 5.18 8.83 -18.10
N MET A 643 4.78 8.03 -17.11
CA MET A 643 5.68 7.60 -16.04
C MET A 643 6.82 6.71 -16.58
N VAL A 644 6.54 5.84 -17.57
CA VAL A 644 7.58 5.09 -18.29
C VAL A 644 8.52 6.04 -19.06
N LYS A 645 8.00 7.11 -19.69
CA LYS A 645 8.84 8.13 -20.36
C LYS A 645 9.72 8.91 -19.37
N HIS A 646 9.20 9.29 -18.20
CA HIS A 646 9.98 9.95 -17.15
C HIS A 646 11.12 9.04 -16.64
N PHE A 647 10.90 7.73 -16.46
CA PHE A 647 11.98 6.80 -16.12
C PHE A 647 13.00 6.63 -17.26
N CYS A 648 12.58 6.63 -18.52
CA CYS A 648 13.50 6.67 -19.66
C CYS A 648 14.37 7.94 -19.63
N PHE A 649 13.78 9.10 -19.33
CA PHE A 649 14.51 10.37 -19.16
C PHE A 649 15.52 10.30 -18.00
N CYS A 650 15.10 9.79 -16.83
CA CYS A 650 15.99 9.66 -15.67
C CYS A 650 17.18 8.74 -15.97
N ILE A 651 16.98 7.61 -16.64
CA ILE A 651 18.08 6.72 -17.04
C ILE A 651 18.95 7.36 -18.15
N ARG A 652 18.36 8.14 -19.06
CA ARG A 652 19.11 8.87 -20.09
C ARG A 652 20.07 9.88 -19.47
N HIS A 653 19.57 10.72 -18.56
CA HIS A 653 20.27 11.92 -18.06
C HIS A 653 20.92 11.78 -16.68
N TYR A 654 20.43 10.90 -15.81
CA TYR A 654 20.96 10.62 -14.46
C TYR A 654 21.52 9.19 -14.32
N GLY A 655 21.50 8.41 -15.40
CA GLY A 655 22.09 7.07 -15.51
C GLY A 655 21.31 5.94 -14.83
N LYS A 656 20.25 6.26 -14.08
CA LYS A 656 19.48 5.35 -13.22
C LYS A 656 18.04 5.83 -13.04
N ILE A 657 17.13 4.95 -12.60
CA ILE A 657 15.90 5.39 -11.94
C ILE A 657 16.30 5.96 -10.56
N LEU A 658 15.74 7.11 -10.20
CA LEU A 658 15.98 7.77 -8.92
C LEU A 658 14.98 7.27 -7.88
N ASN A 659 15.35 7.35 -6.60
CA ASN A 659 14.43 7.15 -5.47
C ASN A 659 13.24 8.12 -5.58
N ALA A 660 13.53 9.42 -5.73
CA ALA A 660 12.61 10.41 -6.29
C ALA A 660 13.36 11.53 -7.03
N ASN A 661 12.67 12.41 -7.77
CA ASN A 661 13.31 13.44 -8.61
C ASN A 661 13.76 14.73 -7.85
N ARG A 662 14.58 14.59 -6.81
CA ARG A 662 15.26 15.70 -6.09
C ARG A 662 16.78 15.53 -6.09
N SER A 663 17.52 16.63 -5.98
CA SER A 663 19.00 16.66 -6.03
C SER A 663 19.68 15.63 -5.10
N TYR A 664 19.26 15.57 -3.84
CA TYR A 664 19.82 14.68 -2.81
C TYR A 664 19.49 13.18 -3.01
N TYR A 665 18.69 12.82 -4.04
CA TYR A 665 18.46 11.44 -4.48
C TYR A 665 19.35 11.01 -5.67
N LEU A 666 20.16 11.89 -6.29
CA LEU A 666 20.96 11.58 -7.50
C LEU A 666 21.84 10.32 -7.42
N ARG A 667 22.27 9.94 -6.21
CA ARG A 667 23.14 8.77 -5.93
C ARG A 667 22.38 7.50 -5.54
N ARG A 668 21.04 7.56 -5.41
CA ARG A 668 20.18 6.54 -4.78
C ARG A 668 18.98 6.16 -5.66
N SER A 669 18.84 4.88 -5.92
CA SER A 669 17.78 4.29 -6.75
C SER A 669 16.60 3.78 -5.90
N GLN A 670 15.76 2.94 -6.50
CA GLN A 670 14.71 2.13 -5.87
C GLN A 670 14.57 0.78 -6.62
N PRO A 671 13.84 -0.22 -6.09
CA PRO A 671 13.72 -1.55 -6.72
C PRO A 671 13.27 -1.49 -8.19
N PRO A 672 13.99 -2.15 -9.13
CA PRO A 672 13.79 -1.90 -10.57
C PRO A 672 12.63 -2.70 -11.19
N PHE A 673 11.61 -1.99 -11.72
CA PHE A 673 10.40 -2.58 -12.32
C PHE A 673 10.12 -2.18 -13.79
N LEU A 674 11.00 -1.41 -14.43
CA LEU A 674 10.72 -0.75 -15.73
C LEU A 674 10.30 -1.71 -16.84
N THR A 675 10.83 -2.92 -16.92
CA THR A 675 10.52 -3.87 -18.01
C THR A 675 9.09 -4.38 -17.94
N ASP A 676 8.61 -4.79 -16.76
CA ASP A 676 7.23 -5.26 -16.57
C ASP A 676 6.23 -4.09 -16.68
N MET A 677 6.61 -2.91 -16.19
CA MET A 677 5.85 -1.67 -16.33
C MET A 677 5.63 -1.31 -17.82
N ALA A 678 6.72 -1.24 -18.59
CA ALA A 678 6.67 -0.89 -20.01
C ALA A 678 5.91 -1.93 -20.86
N LEU A 679 6.06 -3.22 -20.55
CA LEU A 679 5.31 -4.28 -21.23
C LEU A 679 3.81 -4.18 -20.97
N ARG A 680 3.37 -3.95 -19.73
CA ARG A 680 1.94 -3.80 -19.39
C ARG A 680 1.31 -2.56 -20.01
N VAL A 681 2.06 -1.44 -20.09
CA VAL A 681 1.59 -0.24 -20.81
C VAL A 681 1.54 -0.49 -22.32
N TYR A 682 2.58 -1.10 -22.89
CA TYR A 682 2.61 -1.49 -24.31
C TYR A 682 1.42 -2.37 -24.67
N ASP A 683 1.05 -3.36 -23.84
CA ASP A 683 -0.10 -4.23 -24.11
C ASP A 683 -1.44 -3.47 -24.24
N ARG A 684 -1.59 -2.30 -23.62
CA ARG A 684 -2.73 -1.41 -23.86
C ARG A 684 -2.56 -0.54 -25.11
N ILE A 685 -1.37 0.00 -25.38
CA ILE A 685 -1.14 0.96 -26.48
C ILE A 685 -0.71 0.34 -27.82
N LYS A 686 -0.44 -0.97 -27.91
CA LYS A 686 0.08 -1.69 -29.10
C LYS A 686 -0.73 -1.55 -30.40
N HIS A 687 -1.93 -0.98 -30.34
CA HIS A 687 -2.76 -0.64 -31.50
C HIS A 687 -2.36 0.70 -32.16
N ARG A 688 -1.55 1.54 -31.48
CA ARG A 688 -1.00 2.79 -32.02
C ARG A 688 0.30 2.57 -32.80
N PRO A 689 0.58 3.37 -33.85
CA PRO A 689 1.77 3.21 -34.69
C PRO A 689 3.09 3.50 -33.96
N ASP A 690 3.09 4.34 -32.93
CA ASP A 690 4.27 4.74 -32.15
C ASP A 690 4.60 3.79 -30.97
N SER A 691 3.69 2.86 -30.66
CA SER A 691 3.78 1.95 -29.51
C SER A 691 5.05 1.08 -29.48
N LEU A 692 5.53 0.64 -30.65
CA LEU A 692 6.75 -0.16 -30.74
C LEU A 692 8.01 0.66 -30.44
N GLU A 693 8.02 1.96 -30.77
CA GLU A 693 9.13 2.86 -30.42
C GLU A 693 9.12 3.21 -28.93
N PHE A 694 7.95 3.38 -28.33
CA PHE A 694 7.80 3.46 -26.87
C PHE A 694 8.44 2.22 -26.19
N LEU A 695 8.10 1.02 -26.65
CA LEU A 695 8.67 -0.22 -26.12
C LEU A 695 10.19 -0.31 -26.37
N ARG A 696 10.66 0.08 -27.56
CA ARG A 696 12.10 0.10 -27.90
C ARG A 696 12.86 1.01 -26.95
N ARG A 697 12.40 2.24 -26.75
CA ARG A 697 13.00 3.22 -25.84
C ARG A 697 13.02 2.72 -24.39
N ALA A 698 11.94 2.10 -23.92
CA ALA A 698 11.90 1.51 -22.58
C ALA A 698 12.88 0.34 -22.41
N MET A 699 13.07 -0.51 -23.43
CA MET A 699 14.09 -1.57 -23.41
C MET A 699 15.51 -1.01 -23.46
N LEU A 700 15.79 0.01 -24.28
CA LEU A 700 17.09 0.69 -24.31
C LEU A 700 17.44 1.31 -22.95
N ALA A 701 16.47 1.95 -22.30
CA ALA A 701 16.63 2.46 -20.94
C ALA A 701 16.87 1.32 -19.93
N ALA A 702 16.05 0.27 -19.93
CA ALA A 702 16.23 -0.86 -19.02
C ALA A 702 17.58 -1.59 -19.19
N ILE A 703 18.09 -1.70 -20.43
CA ILE A 703 19.42 -2.23 -20.74
C ILE A 703 20.52 -1.32 -20.19
N LYS A 704 20.40 0.01 -20.37
CA LYS A 704 21.34 0.99 -19.82
C LYS A 704 21.38 0.88 -18.28
N ASP A 705 20.24 1.01 -17.61
CA ASP A 705 20.10 0.92 -16.14
C ASP A 705 20.62 -0.42 -15.57
N TYR A 706 20.30 -1.54 -16.21
CA TYR A 706 20.83 -2.86 -15.85
C TYR A 706 22.37 -2.86 -15.81
N TYR A 707 23.03 -2.23 -16.80
CA TYR A 707 24.49 -2.19 -16.87
C TYR A 707 25.14 -1.06 -16.04
N SER A 708 24.58 0.16 -16.01
CA SER A 708 25.16 1.30 -15.29
C SER A 708 24.83 1.32 -13.80
N THR A 709 23.66 0.82 -13.38
CA THR A 709 23.19 0.89 -11.99
C THR A 709 23.44 -0.42 -11.24
N TRP A 710 23.03 -1.56 -11.82
CA TRP A 710 22.81 -2.80 -11.07
C TRP A 710 23.87 -3.89 -11.28
N MET A 711 24.50 -3.92 -12.45
CA MET A 711 25.62 -4.81 -12.79
C MET A 711 26.98 -4.10 -12.77
N SER A 712 27.01 -2.85 -12.30
CA SER A 712 28.20 -2.06 -12.03
C SER A 712 28.62 -2.19 -10.55
N LYS A 713 29.89 -1.90 -10.25
CA LYS A 713 30.33 -1.69 -8.87
C LYS A 713 29.79 -0.33 -8.37
N PRO A 714 29.45 -0.19 -7.08
CA PRO A 714 29.64 -1.15 -5.99
C PRO A 714 28.47 -2.13 -5.75
N ARG A 715 27.35 -2.00 -6.47
CA ARG A 715 26.16 -2.85 -6.30
C ARG A 715 26.40 -4.30 -6.68
N TYR A 716 27.02 -4.53 -7.83
CA TYR A 716 27.42 -5.86 -8.28
C TYR A 716 28.57 -6.42 -7.47
N ASP A 717 28.36 -7.59 -6.88
CA ASP A 717 29.43 -8.39 -6.26
C ASP A 717 29.98 -9.42 -7.27
N PRO A 718 31.26 -9.32 -7.67
CA PRO A 718 31.88 -10.29 -8.57
C PRO A 718 32.01 -11.71 -8.01
N GLU A 719 32.00 -11.91 -6.68
CA GLU A 719 32.24 -13.23 -6.08
C GLU A 719 30.98 -14.09 -6.04
N SER A 720 29.87 -13.59 -5.46
CA SER A 720 28.55 -14.25 -5.57
C SER A 720 28.02 -14.20 -7.01
N GLY A 721 28.39 -13.16 -7.77
CA GLY A 721 27.84 -12.89 -9.09
C GLY A 721 26.41 -12.34 -9.05
N LEU A 722 25.96 -11.85 -7.90
CA LEU A 722 24.65 -11.22 -7.66
C LEU A 722 24.80 -9.71 -7.41
N SER A 723 23.67 -9.02 -7.29
CA SER A 723 23.63 -7.57 -7.02
C SER A 723 23.05 -7.26 -5.64
N ARG A 724 23.44 -6.11 -5.09
CA ARG A 724 23.12 -5.60 -3.74
C ARG A 724 22.65 -4.15 -3.84
N TYR A 725 21.89 -3.66 -2.87
CA TYR A 725 21.61 -2.21 -2.76
C TYR A 725 22.84 -1.52 -2.17
N VAL A 726 23.55 -0.72 -2.99
CA VAL A 726 24.78 -0.02 -2.60
C VAL A 726 24.82 1.32 -3.35
N PRO A 727 24.07 2.33 -2.88
CA PRO A 727 24.14 3.68 -3.43
C PRO A 727 25.47 4.36 -3.09
N GLY A 728 25.73 5.47 -3.78
CA GLY A 728 26.72 6.45 -3.34
C GLY A 728 26.17 7.36 -2.23
N GLY A 729 26.70 8.58 -2.18
CA GLY A 729 26.43 9.63 -1.21
C GLY A 729 27.49 9.68 -0.11
N LEU A 730 27.87 10.89 0.27
CA LEU A 730 28.76 11.18 1.41
C LEU A 730 27.98 11.87 2.54
N GLY A 731 28.42 11.68 3.78
CA GLY A 731 27.86 12.33 4.95
C GLY A 731 26.45 11.88 5.34
N VAL A 732 25.79 12.71 6.16
CA VAL A 732 24.44 12.50 6.69
C VAL A 732 23.36 12.81 5.64
N PRO A 733 22.37 11.93 5.41
CA PRO A 733 21.24 12.19 4.50
C PRO A 733 20.42 13.45 4.89
N PRO A 734 20.32 14.46 4.01
CA PRO A 734 19.74 15.77 4.34
C PRO A 734 18.21 15.75 4.39
N GLU A 735 17.55 14.76 3.78
CA GLU A 735 16.09 14.72 3.66
C GLU A 735 15.37 14.21 4.91
N THR A 736 16.14 13.76 5.90
CA THR A 736 15.63 13.27 7.17
C THR A 736 15.23 14.41 8.11
N GLU A 737 14.41 14.09 9.10
CA GLU A 737 14.06 15.04 10.16
C GLU A 737 15.32 15.42 10.95
N ALA A 738 15.46 16.70 11.34
CA ALA A 738 16.68 17.21 11.98
C ALA A 738 17.07 16.47 13.28
N THR A 739 16.12 15.79 13.93
CA THR A 739 16.32 14.96 15.13
C THR A 739 16.70 13.50 14.83
N HIS A 740 16.46 13.00 13.61
CA HIS A 740 16.48 11.58 13.25
C HIS A 740 17.81 10.89 13.63
N PHE A 741 18.93 11.45 13.19
CA PHE A 741 20.27 10.92 13.47
C PHE A 741 20.92 11.49 14.73
N VAL A 742 20.27 12.35 15.52
CA VAL A 742 20.87 13.00 16.70
C VAL A 742 21.40 11.97 17.69
N HIS A 743 20.65 10.89 17.92
CA HIS A 743 21.03 9.81 18.82
C HIS A 743 22.25 9.00 18.34
N VAL A 744 22.46 8.90 17.01
CA VAL A 744 23.61 8.21 16.40
C VAL A 744 24.87 9.09 16.45
N LEU A 745 24.71 10.38 16.15
CA LEU A 745 25.80 11.33 15.93
C LEU A 745 26.33 11.96 17.24
N THR A 746 25.47 12.16 18.26
CA THR A 746 25.84 12.79 19.54
C THR A 746 27.02 12.10 20.27
N PRO A 747 27.14 10.75 20.31
CA PRO A 747 28.31 10.09 20.87
C PRO A 747 29.62 10.48 20.18
N TYR A 748 29.62 10.62 18.85
CA TYR A 748 30.80 11.01 18.08
C TYR A 748 31.12 12.51 18.23
N ALA A 749 30.10 13.39 18.25
CA ALA A 749 30.31 14.82 18.56
C ALA A 749 31.00 15.00 19.92
N LYS A 750 30.57 14.24 20.94
CA LYS A 750 31.23 14.19 22.26
C LYS A 750 32.65 13.61 22.21
N LYS A 751 32.88 12.53 21.45
CA LYS A 751 34.21 11.91 21.22
C LYS A 751 35.23 12.92 20.67
N HIS A 752 34.80 13.84 19.80
CA HIS A 752 35.63 14.89 19.19
C HIS A 752 35.62 16.24 19.93
N ASN A 753 34.91 16.36 21.05
CA ASN A 753 34.71 17.62 21.79
C ASN A 753 34.13 18.77 20.93
N MET A 754 33.28 18.44 19.96
CA MET A 754 32.60 19.39 19.07
C MET A 754 31.15 19.63 19.49
N THR A 755 30.54 20.74 19.05
CA THR A 755 29.07 20.83 19.09
C THR A 755 28.46 19.88 18.06
N PHE A 756 27.16 19.60 18.18
CA PHE A 756 26.46 18.73 17.24
C PHE A 756 26.58 19.22 15.78
N ASN A 757 26.35 20.51 15.55
CA ASN A 757 26.38 21.10 14.20
C ASN A 757 27.80 21.13 13.63
N ASP A 758 28.79 21.49 14.46
CA ASP A 758 30.20 21.50 14.04
C ASP A 758 30.67 20.09 13.67
N PHE A 759 30.28 19.07 14.44
CA PHE A 759 30.59 17.68 14.15
C PHE A 759 29.93 17.21 12.83
N VAL A 760 28.64 17.50 12.62
CA VAL A 760 27.94 17.12 11.37
C VAL A 760 28.58 17.80 10.16
N HIS A 761 28.96 19.08 10.27
CA HIS A 761 29.69 19.78 9.21
C HIS A 761 31.07 19.15 8.97
N ALA A 762 31.85 18.94 10.03
CA ALA A 762 33.19 18.36 9.94
C ALA A 762 33.18 16.92 9.38
N TYR A 763 32.18 16.12 9.72
CA TYR A 763 31.97 14.77 9.16
C TYR A 763 31.59 14.82 7.68
N ASN A 764 30.58 15.61 7.30
CA ASN A 764 30.13 15.73 5.91
C ASN A 764 31.25 16.19 4.95
N TYR A 765 32.13 17.09 5.41
CA TYR A 765 33.26 17.61 4.64
C TYR A 765 34.58 16.83 4.84
N GLY A 766 34.56 15.68 5.54
CA GLY A 766 35.72 14.80 5.70
C GLY A 766 36.86 15.38 6.56
N HIS A 767 36.58 16.42 7.36
CA HIS A 767 37.50 16.94 8.38
C HIS A 767 37.55 16.04 9.63
N VAL A 768 36.51 15.23 9.85
CA VAL A 768 36.47 14.13 10.81
C VAL A 768 36.16 12.84 10.06
N PHE A 769 36.90 11.77 10.37
CA PHE A 769 36.77 10.45 9.75
C PHE A 769 36.41 9.40 10.81
N GLU A 770 35.32 8.67 10.58
CA GLU A 770 34.76 7.68 11.51
C GLU A 770 34.22 6.47 10.71
N PRO A 771 35.04 5.43 10.47
CA PRO A 771 34.65 4.30 9.62
C PRO A 771 33.36 3.58 10.05
N GLU A 772 33.11 3.50 11.36
CA GLU A 772 31.88 2.92 11.92
C GLU A 772 30.62 3.73 11.56
N LEU A 773 30.77 5.05 11.37
CA LEU A 773 29.72 5.97 10.98
C LEU A 773 29.54 5.98 9.45
N ASP A 774 30.64 5.86 8.70
CA ASP A 774 30.61 5.67 7.24
C ASP A 774 29.92 4.36 6.85
N GLU A 775 30.22 3.26 7.54
CA GLU A 775 29.55 1.96 7.38
C GLU A 775 28.06 2.06 7.78
N TYR A 776 27.73 2.75 8.87
CA TYR A 776 26.34 2.99 9.27
C TYR A 776 25.54 3.75 8.19
N PHE A 777 26.06 4.86 7.65
CA PHE A 777 25.35 5.62 6.63
C PHE A 777 25.36 4.96 5.24
N LEU A 778 26.37 4.14 4.92
CA LEU A 778 26.33 3.25 3.76
C LEU A 778 25.16 2.27 3.87
N HIS A 779 24.96 1.69 5.06
CA HIS A 779 23.81 0.82 5.31
C HIS A 779 22.47 1.58 5.28
N ASP A 780 22.34 2.72 5.96
CA ASP A 780 21.12 3.56 5.91
C ASP A 780 20.69 3.89 4.48
N ARG A 781 21.60 4.43 3.66
CA ARG A 781 21.30 4.76 2.25
C ARG A 781 20.91 3.51 1.46
N ALA A 782 21.51 2.35 1.75
CA ALA A 782 21.13 1.07 1.14
C ALA A 782 19.76 0.55 1.60
N VAL A 783 19.33 0.79 2.86
CA VAL A 783 17.95 0.50 3.28
C VAL A 783 16.98 1.36 2.45
N ARG A 784 17.24 2.66 2.32
CA ARG A 784 16.42 3.60 1.52
C ARG A 784 16.40 3.26 0.03
N GLU A 785 17.49 2.72 -0.52
CA GLU A 785 17.52 2.21 -1.90
C GLU A 785 16.71 0.91 -2.09
N SER A 786 16.51 0.11 -1.04
CA SER A 786 15.66 -1.09 -1.08
C SER A 786 14.15 -0.81 -1.02
N GLY A 787 13.75 0.44 -0.72
CA GLY A 787 12.36 0.82 -0.43
C GLY A 787 11.80 0.29 0.90
N HIS A 788 12.58 -0.46 1.68
CA HIS A 788 12.16 -1.06 2.95
C HIS A 788 12.74 -0.30 4.17
N ASP A 789 12.82 1.03 4.11
CA ASP A 789 13.23 1.89 5.23
C ASP A 789 12.08 2.05 6.26
N THR A 790 12.15 1.45 7.46
CA THR A 790 13.17 0.51 7.98
C THR A 790 12.64 -0.88 8.37
N SER A 791 13.54 -1.85 8.44
CA SER A 791 13.31 -3.24 8.87
C SER A 791 14.57 -3.85 9.48
N TYR A 792 14.43 -4.66 10.53
CA TYR A 792 15.52 -5.41 11.17
C TYR A 792 16.18 -6.46 10.25
N ARG A 793 15.61 -6.73 9.08
CA ARG A 793 16.24 -7.47 7.98
C ARG A 793 17.46 -6.75 7.41
N LEU A 794 17.45 -5.41 7.41
CA LEU A 794 18.34 -4.56 6.61
C LEU A 794 19.16 -3.56 7.45
N GLU A 795 18.67 -3.17 8.63
CA GLU A 795 19.38 -2.29 9.59
C GLU A 795 20.84 -2.73 9.79
N LYS A 796 21.79 -1.83 9.51
CA LYS A 796 23.25 -2.07 9.64
C LYS A 796 23.80 -3.28 8.85
N VAL A 797 23.10 -3.76 7.83
CA VAL A 797 23.56 -4.90 7.00
C VAL A 797 23.24 -4.79 5.51
N ALA A 798 22.27 -3.94 5.10
CA ALA A 798 21.76 -3.82 3.72
C ALA A 798 22.81 -3.88 2.60
N ALA A 799 23.80 -2.98 2.60
CA ALA A 799 24.88 -2.94 1.60
C ALA A 799 25.76 -4.20 1.48
N HIS A 800 25.67 -5.11 2.46
CA HIS A 800 26.36 -6.41 2.45
C HIS A 800 25.47 -7.57 2.01
N LEU A 801 24.17 -7.34 1.81
CA LEU A 801 23.22 -8.36 1.36
C LEU A 801 22.99 -8.32 -0.15
N ALA A 802 23.25 -9.43 -0.82
CA ALA A 802 22.58 -9.75 -2.08
C ALA A 802 21.17 -10.20 -1.72
N THR A 803 20.17 -9.37 -2.02
CA THR A 803 18.79 -9.60 -1.54
C THR A 803 17.93 -10.35 -2.55
N VAL A 804 16.94 -11.08 -2.04
CA VAL A 804 16.01 -11.88 -2.86
C VAL A 804 15.15 -10.99 -3.76
N ASP A 805 14.68 -9.86 -3.25
CA ASP A 805 13.90 -8.86 -4.00
C ASP A 805 14.66 -8.35 -5.24
N LEU A 806 15.82 -7.72 -5.04
CA LEU A 806 16.63 -7.15 -6.12
C LEU A 806 17.00 -8.19 -7.17
N ASN A 807 17.43 -9.38 -6.75
CA ASN A 807 17.85 -10.41 -7.69
C ASN A 807 16.65 -11.08 -8.40
N SER A 808 15.45 -11.04 -7.81
CA SER A 808 14.20 -11.37 -8.53
C SER A 808 13.86 -10.32 -9.58
N CYS A 809 13.95 -9.02 -9.25
CA CYS A 809 13.76 -7.92 -10.20
C CYS A 809 14.76 -7.96 -11.37
N LEU A 810 16.03 -8.25 -11.09
CA LEU A 810 17.05 -8.36 -12.13
C LEU A 810 16.91 -9.63 -13.00
N TYR A 811 16.46 -10.75 -12.43
CA TYR A 811 16.04 -11.92 -13.24
C TYR A 811 14.85 -11.57 -14.14
N LYS A 812 13.89 -10.78 -13.63
CA LYS A 812 12.73 -10.32 -14.42
C LYS A 812 13.15 -9.41 -15.58
N TYR A 813 14.05 -8.44 -15.33
CA TYR A 813 14.68 -7.64 -16.39
C TYR A 813 15.34 -8.53 -17.45
N GLU A 814 16.18 -9.49 -17.02
CA GLU A 814 16.90 -10.39 -17.94
C GLU A 814 15.95 -11.22 -18.81
N VAL A 815 14.87 -11.75 -18.23
CA VAL A 815 13.85 -12.52 -18.95
C VAL A 815 13.00 -11.65 -19.88
N ASP A 816 12.60 -10.45 -19.44
CA ASP A 816 11.79 -9.52 -20.24
C ASP A 816 12.57 -8.99 -21.44
N ILE A 817 13.82 -8.56 -21.24
CA ILE A 817 14.70 -8.08 -22.31
C ILE A 817 14.93 -9.21 -23.34
N ALA A 818 15.23 -10.44 -22.89
CA ALA A 818 15.38 -11.59 -23.78
C ALA A 818 14.12 -11.83 -24.63
N ARG A 819 12.94 -11.85 -24.00
CA ARG A 819 11.66 -12.07 -24.69
C ARG A 819 11.33 -10.95 -25.66
N THR A 820 11.56 -9.70 -25.27
CA THR A 820 11.19 -8.52 -26.07
C THR A 820 12.06 -8.40 -27.31
N ILE A 821 13.38 -8.61 -27.18
CA ILE A 821 14.32 -8.65 -28.30
C ILE A 821 13.91 -9.73 -29.32
N ARG A 822 13.56 -10.93 -28.85
CA ARG A 822 13.11 -12.05 -29.69
C ARG A 822 11.77 -11.79 -30.38
N ALA A 823 10.78 -11.27 -29.66
CA ALA A 823 9.40 -11.15 -30.14
C ALA A 823 9.16 -9.92 -31.04
N PHE A 824 9.84 -8.81 -30.77
CA PHE A 824 9.55 -7.52 -31.42
C PHE A 824 10.71 -6.93 -32.23
N PHE A 825 11.96 -7.36 -31.97
CA PHE A 825 13.16 -6.78 -32.60
C PHE A 825 13.99 -7.81 -33.39
N GLY A 826 13.35 -8.86 -33.93
CA GLY A 826 13.99 -9.83 -34.84
C GLY A 826 15.18 -10.59 -34.24
N ASP A 827 15.19 -10.77 -32.92
CA ASP A 827 16.32 -11.25 -32.11
C ASP A 827 17.61 -10.40 -32.16
N LYS A 828 17.53 -9.15 -32.64
CA LYS A 828 18.67 -8.21 -32.70
C LYS A 828 18.22 -6.76 -32.50
N LEU A 829 18.19 -6.31 -31.25
CA LEU A 829 17.95 -4.91 -30.91
C LEU A 829 19.24 -4.10 -31.09
N GLN A 830 19.26 -3.15 -32.03
CA GLN A 830 20.34 -2.17 -32.16
C GLN A 830 20.31 -1.18 -30.99
N ILE A 831 21.47 -0.92 -30.40
CA ILE A 831 21.67 0.05 -29.30
C ILE A 831 22.26 1.34 -29.90
N PRO A 832 21.51 2.45 -29.95
CA PRO A 832 22.03 3.75 -30.40
C PRO A 832 23.14 4.26 -29.47
N GLU A 833 23.99 5.15 -29.98
CA GLU A 833 25.17 5.64 -29.26
C GLU A 833 24.81 6.36 -27.95
N GLU A 834 23.73 7.13 -27.91
CA GLU A 834 23.27 7.86 -26.71
C GLU A 834 22.70 6.94 -25.60
N TRP A 835 22.47 5.66 -25.91
CA TRP A 835 22.10 4.61 -24.96
C TRP A 835 23.22 3.61 -24.68
N ARG A 836 24.29 3.61 -25.49
CA ARG A 836 25.39 2.64 -25.45
C ARG A 836 26.46 3.08 -24.45
N LEU A 837 26.68 2.27 -23.41
CA LEU A 837 27.78 2.47 -22.48
C LEU A 837 29.14 2.13 -23.14
N PRO A 838 30.25 2.80 -22.76
CA PRO A 838 31.57 2.48 -23.30
C PRO A 838 31.93 0.99 -23.14
N GLY A 839 32.36 0.35 -24.22
CA GLY A 839 32.72 -1.08 -24.25
C GLY A 839 31.54 -2.06 -24.37
N HIS A 840 30.29 -1.58 -24.43
CA HIS A 840 29.12 -2.43 -24.69
C HIS A 840 28.84 -2.60 -26.19
N PRO A 841 28.22 -3.71 -26.63
CA PRO A 841 28.00 -3.99 -28.04
C PRO A 841 26.98 -3.05 -28.69
N GLU A 842 27.08 -2.90 -30.01
CA GLU A 842 26.15 -2.09 -30.82
C GLU A 842 24.76 -2.72 -30.98
N PHE A 843 24.62 -3.98 -30.58
CA PHE A 843 23.37 -4.72 -30.65
C PHE A 843 23.30 -5.77 -29.53
N GLU A 844 22.10 -5.98 -29.01
CA GLU A 844 21.77 -7.00 -28.02
C GLU A 844 20.88 -8.10 -28.64
N VAL A 845 21.11 -9.34 -28.23
CA VAL A 845 20.43 -10.55 -28.77
C VAL A 845 19.89 -11.41 -27.63
N SER A 846 18.72 -12.01 -27.77
CA SER A 846 18.02 -12.67 -26.65
C SER A 846 18.83 -13.80 -26.01
N SER A 847 19.65 -14.52 -26.80
CA SER A 847 20.46 -15.62 -26.29
C SER A 847 21.51 -15.19 -25.25
N VAL A 848 21.96 -13.92 -25.25
CA VAL A 848 22.84 -13.37 -24.20
C VAL A 848 22.07 -13.25 -22.89
N TRP A 849 20.85 -12.70 -22.97
CA TRP A 849 19.99 -12.43 -21.81
C TRP A 849 19.37 -13.70 -21.21
N ASP A 850 19.00 -14.70 -22.02
CA ASP A 850 18.64 -16.04 -21.54
C ASP A 850 19.79 -16.68 -20.73
N ARG A 851 21.05 -16.48 -21.15
CA ARG A 851 22.23 -16.97 -20.40
C ARG A 851 22.43 -16.20 -19.09
N ARG A 852 22.13 -14.89 -19.04
CA ARG A 852 22.12 -14.09 -17.81
C ARG A 852 21.06 -14.60 -16.83
N ALA A 853 19.80 -14.66 -17.27
CA ALA A 853 18.66 -15.16 -16.48
C ALA A 853 18.91 -16.57 -15.93
N LYS A 854 19.39 -17.49 -16.78
CA LYS A 854 19.73 -18.85 -16.34
C LYS A 854 20.83 -18.85 -15.27
N LYS A 855 21.89 -18.06 -15.45
CA LYS A 855 22.98 -17.93 -14.44
C LYS A 855 22.45 -17.34 -13.13
N ARG A 856 21.67 -16.24 -13.18
CA ARG A 856 21.14 -15.61 -11.96
C ARG A 856 20.24 -16.54 -11.18
N ARG A 857 19.32 -17.25 -11.85
CA ARG A 857 18.48 -18.28 -11.20
C ARG A 857 19.34 -19.36 -10.53
N GLN A 858 20.38 -19.87 -11.20
CA GLN A 858 21.30 -20.86 -10.61
C GLN A 858 22.10 -20.33 -9.42
N LEU A 859 22.36 -19.02 -9.35
CA LEU A 859 23.02 -18.39 -8.21
C LEU A 859 22.06 -18.16 -7.04
N MET A 860 20.81 -17.73 -7.30
CA MET A 860 19.76 -17.64 -6.28
C MET A 860 19.43 -19.03 -5.70
N ASP A 861 19.27 -20.03 -6.56
CA ASP A 861 19.05 -21.44 -6.18
C ASP A 861 20.20 -22.02 -5.32
N LYS A 862 21.44 -21.54 -5.52
CA LYS A 862 22.62 -21.96 -4.74
C LYS A 862 22.83 -21.18 -3.43
N LEU A 863 22.54 -19.88 -3.41
CA LEU A 863 22.96 -18.96 -2.34
C LEU A 863 21.81 -18.44 -1.47
N MET A 864 20.57 -18.56 -1.94
CA MET A 864 19.38 -17.96 -1.32
C MET A 864 18.27 -18.96 -1.00
N TRP A 865 18.12 -20.05 -1.77
CA TRP A 865 17.09 -21.07 -1.50
C TRP A 865 17.45 -21.95 -0.29
N ASP A 866 16.48 -22.15 0.60
CA ASP A 866 16.52 -23.17 1.66
C ASP A 866 15.39 -24.19 1.44
N GLU A 867 15.73 -25.48 1.36
CA GLU A 867 14.79 -26.58 1.12
C GLU A 867 14.08 -27.06 2.41
N GLU A 868 14.68 -26.83 3.59
CA GLU A 868 14.14 -27.22 4.89
C GLU A 868 13.07 -26.21 5.37
N GLU A 869 13.42 -24.92 5.41
CA GLU A 869 12.48 -23.82 5.71
C GLU A 869 11.58 -23.49 4.50
N GLY A 870 11.97 -23.89 3.29
CA GLY A 870 11.14 -23.86 2.07
C GLY A 870 10.95 -22.49 1.45
N MET A 871 11.94 -21.60 1.56
CA MET A 871 11.87 -20.22 1.10
C MET A 871 13.22 -19.68 0.61
N PHE A 872 13.21 -18.49 0.02
CA PHE A 872 14.42 -17.75 -0.30
C PHE A 872 14.76 -16.76 0.84
N PHE A 873 16.02 -16.75 1.24
CA PHE A 873 16.64 -15.82 2.19
C PHE A 873 17.69 -14.95 1.49
N ASP A 874 18.02 -13.78 2.04
CA ASP A 874 19.10 -12.94 1.52
C ASP A 874 20.48 -13.57 1.80
N TYR A 875 21.47 -13.27 0.95
CA TYR A 875 22.83 -13.79 1.08
C TYR A 875 23.82 -12.67 1.43
N ASN A 876 24.55 -12.79 2.54
CA ASN A 876 25.55 -11.81 2.95
C ASN A 876 26.87 -12.05 2.20
N THR A 877 27.25 -11.16 1.28
CA THR A 877 28.43 -11.35 0.42
C THR A 877 29.76 -11.14 1.13
N VAL A 878 29.77 -10.44 2.27
CA VAL A 878 30.99 -10.17 3.06
C VAL A 878 31.34 -11.36 3.94
N LYS A 879 30.34 -11.88 4.68
CA LYS A 879 30.48 -13.08 5.51
C LYS A 879 30.40 -14.38 4.72
N LYS A 880 29.81 -14.33 3.52
CA LYS A 880 29.59 -15.46 2.60
C LYS A 880 28.59 -16.50 3.12
N GLU A 881 27.69 -16.07 4.01
CA GLU A 881 26.63 -16.86 4.64
C GLU A 881 25.23 -16.43 4.16
N GLN A 882 24.29 -17.38 4.16
CA GLN A 882 22.86 -17.12 3.99
C GLN A 882 22.30 -16.51 5.29
N THR A 883 21.34 -15.59 5.17
CA THR A 883 20.65 -15.01 6.34
C THR A 883 19.51 -15.93 6.81
N GLY A 884 19.05 -15.75 8.06
CA GLY A 884 17.88 -16.45 8.62
C GLY A 884 16.63 -15.58 8.77
N TYR A 885 16.52 -14.48 8.02
CA TYR A 885 15.39 -13.54 8.16
C TYR A 885 14.25 -13.89 7.21
N GLU A 886 13.17 -14.47 7.74
CA GLU A 886 11.99 -14.88 6.99
C GLU A 886 11.21 -13.64 6.54
N SER A 887 11.30 -13.30 5.24
CA SER A 887 10.67 -12.12 4.64
C SER A 887 9.69 -12.46 3.53
N ALA A 888 8.58 -11.73 3.44
CA ALA A 888 7.59 -11.86 2.36
C ALA A 888 8.17 -11.55 0.96
N THR A 889 9.34 -10.90 0.87
CA THR A 889 10.05 -10.72 -0.40
C THR A 889 10.48 -12.05 -1.03
N THR A 890 10.45 -13.17 -0.29
CA THR A 890 10.60 -14.52 -0.86
C THR A 890 9.64 -14.78 -2.02
N PHE A 891 8.42 -14.24 -2.00
CA PHE A 891 7.42 -14.44 -3.07
C PHE A 891 7.73 -13.63 -4.35
N TRP A 892 8.71 -12.71 -4.32
CA TRP A 892 9.14 -11.98 -5.52
C TRP A 892 9.82 -12.92 -6.52
N ALA A 893 10.45 -14.00 -6.04
CA ALA A 893 10.96 -15.07 -6.91
C ALA A 893 9.84 -15.78 -7.69
N MET A 894 8.62 -15.85 -7.15
CA MET A 894 7.44 -16.32 -7.86
C MET A 894 6.89 -15.26 -8.82
N TRP A 895 6.78 -13.98 -8.42
CA TRP A 895 6.41 -12.89 -9.33
C TRP A 895 7.32 -12.83 -10.57
N ALA A 896 8.63 -12.94 -10.37
CA ALA A 896 9.64 -12.91 -11.43
C ALA A 896 9.64 -14.15 -12.33
N GLY A 897 9.10 -15.29 -11.85
CA GLY A 897 9.21 -16.58 -12.53
C GLY A 897 10.59 -17.24 -12.37
N ALA A 898 11.28 -16.95 -11.26
CA ALA A 898 12.58 -17.51 -10.91
C ALA A 898 12.46 -18.88 -10.24
N CYS A 899 11.39 -19.17 -9.49
CA CYS A 899 11.19 -20.48 -8.87
C CYS A 899 11.01 -21.60 -9.90
N THR A 900 11.43 -22.82 -9.56
CA THR A 900 10.86 -24.03 -10.18
C THR A 900 9.43 -24.27 -9.69
N PRO A 901 8.58 -25.02 -10.42
CA PRO A 901 7.25 -25.40 -9.93
C PRO A 901 7.28 -26.17 -8.60
N ARG A 902 8.33 -26.97 -8.35
CA ARG A 902 8.58 -27.61 -7.04
C ARG A 902 8.76 -26.57 -5.94
N GLN A 903 9.66 -25.60 -6.14
CA GLN A 903 9.92 -24.55 -5.14
C GLN A 903 8.67 -23.73 -4.85
N ALA A 904 7.89 -23.37 -5.88
CA ALA A 904 6.62 -22.67 -5.69
C ALA A 904 5.61 -23.47 -4.83
N ALA A 905 5.47 -24.78 -5.07
CA ALA A 905 4.63 -25.65 -4.25
C ALA A 905 5.15 -25.78 -2.79
N VAL A 906 6.46 -25.91 -2.60
CA VAL A 906 7.09 -25.93 -1.27
C VAL A 906 6.91 -24.60 -0.54
N MET A 907 7.01 -23.46 -1.22
CA MET A 907 6.76 -22.13 -0.65
C MET A 907 5.29 -21.96 -0.22
N VAL A 908 4.33 -22.45 -1.01
CA VAL A 908 2.91 -22.46 -0.63
C VAL A 908 2.67 -23.36 0.60
N GLN A 909 3.36 -24.50 0.69
CA GLN A 909 3.20 -25.45 1.79
C GLN A 909 3.90 -25.01 3.11
N LYS A 910 5.11 -24.45 3.02
CA LYS A 910 5.98 -24.15 4.19
C LYS A 910 6.11 -22.66 4.52
N ALA A 911 6.24 -21.81 3.51
CA ALA A 911 6.54 -20.40 3.72
C ALA A 911 5.26 -19.58 3.95
N LEU A 912 4.25 -19.72 3.08
CA LEU A 912 2.99 -18.97 3.15
C LEU A 912 2.30 -19.05 4.53
N PRO A 913 2.19 -20.20 5.21
CA PRO A 913 1.59 -20.28 6.56
C PRO A 913 2.33 -19.50 7.65
N LYS A 914 3.57 -19.04 7.41
CA LYS A 914 4.33 -18.18 8.34
C LYS A 914 4.02 -16.68 8.15
N PHE A 915 3.48 -16.30 6.98
CA PHE A 915 3.21 -14.91 6.61
C PHE A 915 1.70 -14.58 6.55
N GLU A 916 0.83 -15.55 6.24
CA GLU A 916 -0.62 -15.32 6.18
C GLU A 916 -1.23 -15.11 7.58
N VAL A 917 -1.72 -13.90 7.82
CA VAL A 917 -2.44 -13.48 9.03
C VAL A 917 -3.84 -12.94 8.66
N HIS A 918 -4.56 -12.32 9.59
CA HIS A 918 -5.96 -11.91 9.39
C HIS A 918 -6.19 -11.08 8.12
N GLY A 919 -5.40 -10.02 7.92
CA GLY A 919 -5.53 -9.03 6.84
C GLY A 919 -4.62 -9.23 5.62
N GLY A 920 -3.91 -10.35 5.50
CA GLY A 920 -3.01 -10.61 4.36
C GLY A 920 -1.65 -11.15 4.80
N LEU A 921 -0.58 -10.73 4.12
CA LEU A 921 0.80 -11.10 4.44
C LEU A 921 1.48 -10.05 5.33
N VAL A 922 2.11 -10.48 6.42
CA VAL A 922 3.11 -9.66 7.15
C VAL A 922 4.43 -9.55 6.37
N SER A 923 5.13 -8.43 6.48
CA SER A 923 6.39 -8.17 5.76
C SER A 923 7.56 -9.09 6.15
N GLY A 924 7.59 -9.50 7.41
CA GLY A 924 8.50 -10.51 7.95
C GLY A 924 7.80 -11.28 9.07
N THR A 925 8.34 -12.44 9.47
CA THR A 925 7.74 -13.21 10.58
C THR A 925 8.06 -12.58 11.94
N GLU A 926 7.22 -12.84 12.94
CA GLU A 926 7.50 -12.36 14.30
C GLU A 926 8.81 -12.96 14.87
N LYS A 927 9.08 -14.24 14.54
CA LYS A 927 10.34 -14.96 14.83
C LYS A 927 11.55 -14.17 14.32
N SER A 928 11.51 -13.67 13.09
CA SER A 928 12.62 -12.95 12.47
C SER A 928 12.75 -11.50 12.95
N ARG A 929 11.64 -10.76 13.10
CA ARG A 929 11.65 -9.43 13.77
C ARG A 929 12.29 -9.51 15.15
N GLY A 930 11.98 -10.58 15.89
CA GLY A 930 12.44 -10.80 17.26
C GLY A 930 11.68 -9.94 18.29
N PRO A 931 12.21 -9.78 19.51
CA PRO A 931 11.58 -8.98 20.56
C PRO A 931 11.69 -7.48 20.27
N VAL A 932 10.66 -6.73 20.65
CA VAL A 932 10.60 -5.26 20.56
C VAL A 932 10.52 -4.62 21.95
N GLY A 933 10.99 -3.38 22.07
CA GLY A 933 10.99 -2.59 23.32
C GLY A 933 11.70 -1.26 23.14
N VAL A 934 11.90 -0.48 24.21
CA VAL A 934 12.44 0.90 24.14
C VAL A 934 13.78 0.99 23.39
N HIS A 935 14.69 0.03 23.58
CA HIS A 935 15.99 0.00 22.89
C HIS A 935 15.98 -0.75 21.54
N ARG A 936 14.83 -1.32 21.14
CA ARG A 936 14.60 -2.00 19.86
C ARG A 936 13.13 -1.77 19.45
N PRO A 937 12.75 -0.54 19.07
CA PRO A 937 11.36 -0.20 18.75
C PRO A 937 10.89 -0.99 17.52
N ASN A 938 9.57 -1.13 17.33
CA ASN A 938 9.10 -1.80 16.13
C ASN A 938 9.41 -0.95 14.88
N ARG A 939 9.76 -1.61 13.77
CA ARG A 939 10.08 -0.96 12.49
C ARG A 939 8.98 -1.18 11.47
N GLN A 940 8.80 -0.23 10.57
CA GLN A 940 7.58 -0.16 9.77
C GLN A 940 7.47 -1.25 8.69
N TRP A 941 8.58 -1.80 8.20
CA TRP A 941 8.61 -2.93 7.25
C TRP A 941 8.77 -4.32 7.91
N ASP A 942 8.42 -4.44 9.20
CA ASP A 942 8.43 -5.70 9.96
C ASP A 942 7.04 -6.08 10.53
N TYR A 943 6.93 -7.26 11.14
CA TYR A 943 5.73 -7.71 11.85
C TYR A 943 5.26 -6.69 12.92
N PRO A 944 3.97 -6.32 13.00
CA PRO A 944 2.80 -6.97 12.41
C PRO A 944 2.33 -6.34 11.08
N PHE A 945 3.15 -5.51 10.45
CA PHE A 945 2.70 -4.68 9.33
C PHE A 945 2.69 -5.45 8.00
N GLY A 946 1.78 -5.05 7.12
CA GLY A 946 1.64 -5.54 5.76
C GLY A 946 1.46 -4.39 4.79
N TRP A 947 2.19 -4.46 3.68
CA TRP A 947 2.28 -3.38 2.70
C TRP A 947 1.81 -3.83 1.32
N ALA A 948 1.09 -2.96 0.62
CA ALA A 948 0.49 -3.24 -0.69
C ALA A 948 1.47 -3.82 -1.74
N PRO A 949 2.71 -3.31 -1.93
CA PRO A 949 3.69 -3.89 -2.86
C PRO A 949 3.90 -5.39 -2.64
N GLN A 950 4.05 -5.82 -1.39
CA GLN A 950 4.34 -7.22 -1.05
C GLN A 950 3.12 -8.11 -1.31
N GLN A 951 1.90 -7.61 -1.09
CA GLN A 951 0.67 -8.35 -1.45
C GLN A 951 0.54 -8.50 -2.97
N ILE A 952 0.64 -7.39 -3.73
CA ILE A 952 0.48 -7.35 -5.19
C ILE A 952 1.45 -8.31 -5.88
N LEU A 953 2.73 -8.27 -5.48
CA LEU A 953 3.77 -9.13 -6.04
C LEU A 953 3.53 -10.60 -5.66
N ALA A 954 3.15 -10.90 -4.41
CA ALA A 954 2.82 -12.25 -3.99
C ALA A 954 1.60 -12.82 -4.74
N TRP A 955 0.48 -12.10 -4.85
CA TRP A 955 -0.69 -12.53 -5.63
C TRP A 955 -0.33 -12.85 -7.09
N THR A 956 0.44 -11.96 -7.73
CA THR A 956 0.93 -12.15 -9.11
C THR A 956 1.83 -13.38 -9.21
N GLY A 957 2.64 -13.65 -8.19
CA GLY A 957 3.47 -14.85 -8.08
C GLY A 957 2.65 -16.13 -7.93
N PHE A 958 1.65 -16.16 -7.04
CA PHE A 958 0.76 -17.31 -6.87
C PHE A 958 -0.01 -17.61 -8.17
N LEU A 959 -0.59 -16.59 -8.81
CA LEU A 959 -1.26 -16.72 -10.11
C LEU A 959 -0.32 -17.24 -11.21
N ARG A 960 0.94 -16.79 -11.28
CA ARG A 960 1.92 -17.29 -12.27
C ARG A 960 2.13 -18.82 -12.18
N TYR A 961 2.02 -19.41 -10.99
CA TYR A 961 2.25 -20.83 -10.76
C TYR A 961 0.94 -21.64 -10.56
N GLY A 962 -0.23 -21.03 -10.78
CA GLY A 962 -1.54 -21.71 -10.72
C GLY A 962 -2.18 -21.80 -9.32
N PHE A 963 -1.61 -21.12 -8.32
CA PHE A 963 -2.13 -21.06 -6.95
C PHE A 963 -3.21 -19.96 -6.83
N GLU A 964 -4.28 -20.12 -7.60
CA GLU A 964 -5.36 -19.13 -7.68
C GLU A 964 -6.16 -19.04 -6.38
N GLU A 965 -6.37 -20.16 -5.67
CA GLU A 965 -7.10 -20.20 -4.40
C GLU A 965 -6.35 -19.44 -3.30
N GLU A 966 -5.01 -19.57 -3.24
CA GLU A 966 -4.12 -18.75 -2.40
C GLU A 966 -4.22 -17.27 -2.77
N ALA A 967 -4.15 -16.94 -4.06
CA ALA A 967 -4.22 -15.57 -4.53
C ALA A 967 -5.56 -14.91 -4.18
N GLN A 968 -6.69 -15.58 -4.46
CA GLN A 968 -8.03 -15.10 -4.12
C GLN A 968 -8.22 -14.96 -2.60
N ARG A 969 -7.73 -15.91 -1.80
CA ARG A 969 -7.76 -15.87 -0.32
C ARG A 969 -7.01 -14.66 0.24
N LEU A 970 -5.77 -14.44 -0.21
CA LEU A 970 -4.95 -13.32 0.24
C LEU A 970 -5.50 -11.97 -0.25
N CYS A 971 -6.01 -11.91 -1.49
CA CYS A 971 -6.72 -10.74 -2.00
C CYS A 971 -7.93 -10.41 -1.12
N TYR A 972 -8.77 -11.40 -0.80
CA TYR A 972 -9.94 -11.23 0.06
C TYR A 972 -9.55 -10.69 1.43
N ARG A 973 -8.55 -11.28 2.11
CA ARG A 973 -8.09 -10.83 3.44
C ARG A 973 -7.68 -9.36 3.43
N TRP A 974 -6.88 -8.95 2.43
CA TRP A 974 -6.40 -7.58 2.30
C TRP A 974 -7.53 -6.58 2.00
N ILE A 975 -8.37 -6.85 1.01
CA ILE A 975 -9.47 -5.93 0.67
C ILE A 975 -10.60 -5.97 1.68
N TYR A 976 -10.79 -7.06 2.44
CA TYR A 976 -11.66 -7.09 3.62
C TYR A 976 -11.16 -6.08 4.66
N MET A 977 -9.89 -6.16 5.05
CA MET A 977 -9.26 -5.25 6.01
C MET A 977 -9.35 -3.78 5.56
N CYS A 978 -9.05 -3.50 4.29
CA CYS A 978 -9.18 -2.15 3.73
C CYS A 978 -10.64 -1.66 3.74
N THR A 979 -11.61 -2.49 3.31
CA THR A 979 -13.04 -2.13 3.30
C THR A 979 -13.57 -1.92 4.72
N LYS A 980 -13.15 -2.76 5.67
CA LYS A 980 -13.47 -2.65 7.10
C LYS A 980 -12.99 -1.33 7.69
N ALA A 981 -11.73 -0.93 7.41
CA ALA A 981 -11.22 0.37 7.83
C ALA A 981 -12.01 1.53 7.18
N PHE A 982 -12.20 1.48 5.86
CA PHE A 982 -12.94 2.49 5.09
C PHE A 982 -14.38 2.69 5.60
N VAL A 983 -15.10 1.61 5.93
CA VAL A 983 -16.49 1.66 6.45
C VAL A 983 -16.56 2.24 7.86
N ASP A 984 -15.67 1.81 8.75
CA ASP A 984 -15.78 2.09 10.19
C ASP A 984 -15.09 3.39 10.62
N PHE A 985 -14.16 3.91 9.82
CA PHE A 985 -13.35 5.10 10.12
C PHE A 985 -13.43 6.11 8.97
N ASN A 986 -14.64 6.66 8.77
CA ASN A 986 -14.91 7.84 7.93
C ASN A 986 -14.34 7.84 6.49
N GLY A 987 -14.18 6.68 5.86
CA GLY A 987 -13.61 6.56 4.51
C GLY A 987 -12.08 6.57 4.44
N VAL A 988 -11.37 6.30 5.56
CA VAL A 988 -9.91 6.31 5.62
C VAL A 988 -9.27 5.28 4.67
N VAL A 989 -8.19 5.70 4.00
CA VAL A 989 -7.27 4.86 3.24
C VAL A 989 -5.85 5.35 3.54
N VAL A 990 -4.99 4.45 4.03
CA VAL A 990 -3.66 4.77 4.57
C VAL A 990 -2.53 4.15 3.74
N GLU A 991 -1.29 4.55 4.00
CA GLU A 991 -0.04 4.02 3.42
C GLU A 991 0.18 2.52 3.68
N LYS A 992 0.03 2.09 4.94
CA LYS A 992 0.31 0.72 5.42
C LYS A 992 -0.69 0.28 6.49
N TYR A 993 -0.76 -1.03 6.79
CA TYR A 993 -1.72 -1.59 7.76
C TYR A 993 -1.06 -2.56 8.72
N ASP A 994 -1.55 -2.61 9.97
CA ASP A 994 -1.35 -3.73 10.89
C ASP A 994 -2.31 -4.86 10.46
N VAL A 995 -1.77 -5.85 9.74
CA VAL A 995 -2.54 -6.96 9.18
C VAL A 995 -2.94 -8.01 10.24
N THR A 996 -2.57 -7.81 11.51
CA THR A 996 -2.98 -8.68 12.63
C THR A 996 -4.20 -8.14 13.37
N ARG A 997 -4.43 -6.82 13.38
CA ARG A 997 -5.61 -6.20 13.99
C ARG A 997 -6.89 -6.46 13.17
N GLN A 998 -8.01 -6.59 13.89
CA GLN A 998 -9.34 -6.85 13.30
C GLN A 998 -10.28 -5.63 13.39
N VAL A 999 -10.03 -4.71 14.32
CA VAL A 999 -10.89 -3.55 14.58
C VAL A 999 -10.39 -2.33 13.81
N ASP A 1000 -9.15 -1.94 14.09
CA ASP A 1000 -8.50 -0.67 13.79
C ASP A 1000 -7.18 -0.81 12.96
N PRO A 1001 -7.12 -1.67 11.92
CA PRO A 1001 -5.85 -2.05 11.26
C PRO A 1001 -5.10 -0.89 10.56
N HIS A 1002 -5.72 0.28 10.42
CA HIS A 1002 -5.10 1.49 9.89
C HIS A 1002 -4.27 2.26 10.94
N LYS A 1003 -4.41 1.96 12.24
CA LYS A 1003 -3.66 2.63 13.32
C LYS A 1003 -2.26 2.03 13.45
N VAL A 1004 -1.33 2.60 12.68
CA VAL A 1004 0.11 2.25 12.68
C VAL A 1004 0.92 3.40 13.26
N GLU A 1005 1.52 3.17 14.42
CA GLU A 1005 2.29 4.15 15.21
C GLU A 1005 3.81 3.96 15.07
N ALA A 1006 4.27 3.06 14.18
CA ALA A 1006 5.69 2.80 13.97
C ALA A 1006 6.38 3.96 13.21
N GLU A 1007 7.59 4.31 13.66
CA GLU A 1007 8.42 5.39 13.08
C GLU A 1007 7.64 6.73 13.04
N TYR A 1008 7.42 7.32 11.87
CA TYR A 1008 6.66 8.58 11.70
C TYR A 1008 5.13 8.38 11.60
N GLY A 1009 4.62 7.24 12.09
CA GLY A 1009 3.20 6.89 12.01
C GLY A 1009 2.72 6.60 10.59
N ASN A 1010 1.41 6.74 10.35
CA ASN A 1010 0.76 6.32 9.11
C ASN A 1010 0.25 7.52 8.28
N GLN A 1011 0.65 7.61 7.01
CA GLN A 1011 0.13 8.66 6.13
C GLN A 1011 -1.31 8.36 5.69
N GLY A 1012 -2.14 9.40 5.56
CA GLY A 1012 -3.55 9.30 5.15
C GLY A 1012 -4.58 9.17 6.29
N GLY A 1013 -4.13 9.07 7.55
CA GLY A 1013 -5.03 9.00 8.73
C GLY A 1013 -5.58 10.35 9.19
N ASP A 1014 -4.77 11.40 9.22
CA ASP A 1014 -5.21 12.77 9.58
C ASP A 1014 -5.85 13.45 8.36
N PHE A 1015 -7.17 13.53 8.38
CA PHE A 1015 -7.98 14.32 7.46
C PHE A 1015 -9.27 14.78 8.15
N LYS A 1016 -9.89 15.84 7.61
CA LYS A 1016 -11.11 16.46 8.18
C LYS A 1016 -12.26 16.37 7.20
N GLY A 1017 -13.34 15.71 7.62
CA GLY A 1017 -14.57 15.49 6.87
C GLY A 1017 -14.47 14.41 5.79
N VAL A 1018 -13.49 14.49 4.87
CA VAL A 1018 -13.36 13.58 3.72
C VAL A 1018 -11.91 13.31 3.32
N ALA A 1019 -11.55 12.04 3.11
CA ALA A 1019 -10.26 11.65 2.55
C ALA A 1019 -10.22 11.98 1.05
N THR A 1020 -9.19 12.69 0.60
CA THR A 1020 -9.11 13.20 -0.78
C THR A 1020 -8.36 12.28 -1.74
N GLU A 1021 -7.41 11.49 -1.25
CA GLU A 1021 -6.34 10.87 -2.06
C GLU A 1021 -6.01 9.41 -1.71
N GLY A 1022 -6.20 8.97 -0.46
CA GLY A 1022 -5.69 7.67 -0.01
C GLY A 1022 -4.17 7.58 -0.17
N PHE A 1023 -3.66 6.45 -0.66
CA PHE A 1023 -2.24 6.26 -0.97
C PHE A 1023 -2.05 5.40 -2.23
N GLY A 1024 -1.13 5.78 -3.11
CA GLY A 1024 -0.95 5.26 -4.47
C GLY A 1024 -0.95 3.74 -4.58
N TRP A 1025 -0.03 3.05 -3.91
CA TRP A 1025 0.01 1.58 -3.96
C TRP A 1025 -1.20 0.90 -3.29
N VAL A 1026 -1.91 1.55 -2.35
CA VAL A 1026 -3.06 0.94 -1.66
C VAL A 1026 -4.28 1.05 -2.55
N ASN A 1027 -4.51 2.23 -3.13
CA ASN A 1027 -5.47 2.48 -4.20
C ASN A 1027 -5.31 1.43 -5.32
N ALA A 1028 -4.06 1.21 -5.77
CA ALA A 1028 -3.76 0.18 -6.76
C ALA A 1028 -4.02 -1.25 -6.28
N SER A 1029 -3.58 -1.60 -5.06
CA SER A 1029 -3.79 -2.95 -4.50
C SER A 1029 -5.26 -3.33 -4.42
N TYR A 1030 -6.13 -2.37 -4.07
CA TYR A 1030 -7.57 -2.57 -3.96
C TYR A 1030 -8.20 -2.82 -5.33
N CYS A 1031 -7.92 -1.95 -6.31
CA CYS A 1031 -8.39 -2.13 -7.69
C CYS A 1031 -7.85 -3.41 -8.35
N TYR A 1032 -6.59 -3.79 -8.09
CA TYR A 1032 -5.97 -4.98 -8.66
C TYR A 1032 -6.50 -6.27 -8.04
N ALA A 1033 -6.65 -6.34 -6.71
CA ALA A 1033 -7.28 -7.46 -6.03
C ALA A 1033 -8.75 -7.66 -6.46
N LEU A 1034 -9.47 -6.58 -6.78
CA LEU A 1034 -10.82 -6.64 -7.36
C LEU A 1034 -10.86 -7.22 -8.78
N GLN A 1035 -9.75 -7.42 -9.49
CA GLN A 1035 -9.71 -8.24 -10.70
C GLN A 1035 -9.57 -9.73 -10.39
N ILE A 1036 -9.02 -10.09 -9.23
CA ILE A 1036 -8.68 -11.46 -8.84
C ILE A 1036 -9.85 -12.13 -8.10
N VAL A 1037 -10.58 -11.41 -7.23
CA VAL A 1037 -11.69 -12.00 -6.48
C VAL A 1037 -13.00 -12.11 -7.28
N ASN A 1038 -13.72 -13.22 -7.09
CA ASN A 1038 -14.95 -13.50 -7.84
C ASN A 1038 -16.18 -12.66 -7.38
N ALA A 1039 -17.30 -12.79 -8.10
CA ALA A 1039 -18.52 -12.01 -7.84
C ALA A 1039 -19.19 -12.32 -6.49
N HIS A 1040 -19.08 -13.54 -5.97
CA HIS A 1040 -19.62 -13.89 -4.65
C HIS A 1040 -18.77 -13.26 -3.54
N MET A 1041 -17.44 -13.34 -3.67
CA MET A 1041 -16.50 -12.66 -2.77
C MET A 1041 -16.77 -11.15 -2.70
N LYS A 1042 -16.92 -10.48 -3.85
CA LYS A 1042 -17.24 -9.04 -3.94
C LYS A 1042 -18.53 -8.68 -3.18
N ARG A 1043 -19.57 -9.50 -3.25
CA ARG A 1043 -20.82 -9.29 -2.49
C ARG A 1043 -20.61 -9.46 -0.98
N ALA A 1044 -19.86 -10.47 -0.56
CA ALA A 1044 -19.55 -10.72 0.84
C ALA A 1044 -18.68 -9.60 1.45
N LEU A 1045 -17.69 -9.10 0.71
CA LEU A 1045 -16.88 -7.93 1.07
C LEU A 1045 -17.73 -6.66 1.19
N GLY A 1046 -18.68 -6.46 0.26
CA GLY A 1046 -19.67 -5.38 0.31
C GLY A 1046 -20.66 -5.47 1.48
N ALA A 1047 -20.77 -6.64 2.12
CA ALA A 1047 -21.49 -6.85 3.38
C ALA A 1047 -20.55 -6.86 4.62
N VAL A 1048 -19.26 -6.55 4.43
CA VAL A 1048 -18.18 -6.56 5.45
C VAL A 1048 -18.08 -7.91 6.18
N THR A 1049 -18.20 -9.01 5.43
CA THR A 1049 -18.08 -10.38 5.93
C THR A 1049 -16.59 -10.76 6.10
N PRO A 1050 -16.14 -11.22 7.29
CA PRO A 1050 -14.79 -11.74 7.48
C PRO A 1050 -14.53 -13.01 6.66
N TRP A 1051 -13.29 -13.23 6.21
CA TRP A 1051 -12.91 -14.42 5.42
C TRP A 1051 -13.36 -15.74 6.07
N ASP A 1052 -13.08 -15.92 7.36
CA ASP A 1052 -13.36 -17.18 8.06
C ASP A 1052 -14.87 -17.42 8.29
N THR A 1053 -15.72 -16.40 8.09
CA THR A 1053 -17.18 -16.51 8.03
C THR A 1053 -17.64 -16.79 6.60
N PHE A 1054 -17.11 -16.06 5.60
CA PHE A 1054 -17.39 -16.30 4.19
C PHE A 1054 -17.08 -17.74 3.79
N LYS A 1055 -15.88 -18.22 4.12
CA LYS A 1055 -15.40 -19.57 3.83
C LYS A 1055 -16.34 -20.66 4.40
N LYS A 1056 -16.78 -20.51 5.66
CA LYS A 1056 -17.74 -21.46 6.28
C LYS A 1056 -19.10 -21.47 5.59
N MET A 1057 -19.55 -20.33 5.07
CA MET A 1057 -20.81 -20.25 4.32
C MET A 1057 -20.70 -20.84 2.91
N THR A 1058 -19.51 -20.88 2.30
CA THR A 1058 -19.28 -21.55 1.02
C THR A 1058 -19.06 -23.05 1.17
N GLU A 1059 -18.22 -23.49 2.11
CA GLU A 1059 -17.97 -24.93 2.36
C GLU A 1059 -19.27 -25.66 2.73
N ALA A 1060 -20.07 -25.11 3.66
CA ALA A 1060 -21.36 -25.69 4.03
C ALA A 1060 -22.44 -25.60 2.93
N ALA A 1061 -22.22 -24.81 1.87
CA ALA A 1061 -23.08 -24.77 0.70
C ALA A 1061 -22.67 -25.85 -0.33
N GLU A 1062 -21.38 -26.11 -0.49
CA GLU A 1062 -20.85 -27.21 -1.30
C GLU A 1062 -21.25 -28.57 -0.71
N ASP A 1063 -21.03 -28.79 0.59
CA ASP A 1063 -21.52 -29.98 1.33
C ASP A 1063 -23.05 -30.19 1.15
N ALA A 1064 -23.83 -29.11 1.14
CA ALA A 1064 -25.28 -29.15 1.00
C ALA A 1064 -25.77 -29.34 -0.44
N VAL A 1065 -24.94 -29.07 -1.45
CA VAL A 1065 -25.19 -29.43 -2.86
C VAL A 1065 -24.89 -30.90 -3.06
N ASP A 1066 -23.72 -31.37 -2.63
CA ASP A 1066 -23.34 -32.80 -2.68
C ASP A 1066 -24.38 -33.67 -1.95
N PHE A 1067 -24.86 -33.25 -0.78
CA PHE A 1067 -25.91 -33.98 -0.05
C PHE A 1067 -27.24 -34.03 -0.82
N ARG A 1068 -27.57 -33.00 -1.61
CA ARG A 1068 -28.80 -32.95 -2.43
C ARG A 1068 -28.70 -33.80 -3.69
N GLU A 1069 -27.54 -33.84 -4.35
CA GLU A 1069 -27.30 -34.73 -5.49
C GLU A 1069 -27.27 -36.22 -5.06
N ASN A 1070 -26.68 -36.50 -3.90
CA ASN A 1070 -26.74 -37.83 -3.28
C ASN A 1070 -28.19 -38.25 -2.93
N LEU A 1071 -29.00 -37.33 -2.38
CA LEU A 1071 -30.42 -37.59 -2.10
C LEU A 1071 -31.23 -37.87 -3.39
N HIS A 1072 -31.00 -37.13 -4.47
CA HIS A 1072 -31.62 -37.42 -5.77
C HIS A 1072 -31.21 -38.80 -6.28
N THR A 1073 -29.93 -39.15 -6.18
CA THR A 1073 -29.39 -40.45 -6.61
C THR A 1073 -30.01 -41.61 -5.81
N GLN A 1074 -30.20 -41.46 -4.50
CA GLN A 1074 -30.85 -42.48 -3.67
C GLN A 1074 -32.36 -42.65 -3.96
N GLN A 1075 -33.08 -41.57 -4.26
CA GLN A 1075 -34.51 -41.67 -4.60
C GLN A 1075 -34.75 -42.34 -5.97
N VAL A 1076 -33.85 -42.14 -6.94
CA VAL A 1076 -33.94 -42.80 -8.26
C VAL A 1076 -33.68 -44.32 -8.19
N GLN A 1077 -32.88 -44.80 -7.23
CA GLN A 1077 -32.59 -46.24 -7.07
C GLN A 1077 -33.71 -47.05 -6.39
N ALA A 1078 -34.77 -46.42 -5.89
CA ALA A 1078 -35.78 -47.08 -5.06
C ALA A 1078 -36.79 -47.99 -5.83
N HIS A 1079 -36.78 -48.01 -7.17
CA HIS A 1079 -37.79 -48.72 -7.98
C HIS A 1079 -37.18 -49.60 -9.08
N THR A 1080 -36.68 -50.79 -8.72
CA THR A 1080 -36.50 -51.92 -9.64
C THR A 1080 -36.70 -53.26 -8.88
N PRO A 1081 -37.41 -54.28 -9.42
CA PRO A 1081 -37.79 -55.45 -8.63
C PRO A 1081 -36.67 -56.49 -8.50
N ALA A 1082 -36.50 -57.07 -7.31
CA ALA A 1082 -35.62 -58.22 -7.05
C ALA A 1082 -36.37 -59.57 -7.23
N PRO A 1083 -35.69 -60.65 -7.64
CA PRO A 1083 -36.30 -61.96 -7.88
C PRO A 1083 -36.62 -62.74 -6.59
N VAL A 1084 -37.51 -63.73 -6.72
CA VAL A 1084 -38.09 -64.50 -5.61
C VAL A 1084 -37.24 -65.72 -5.22
N GLN A 1085 -37.02 -65.93 -3.92
CA GLN A 1085 -36.91 -67.28 -3.34
C GLN A 1085 -37.60 -67.32 -1.96
N GLN A 1086 -38.01 -68.52 -1.54
CA GLN A 1086 -39.07 -68.73 -0.54
C GLN A 1086 -38.57 -69.46 0.72
N VAL A 1087 -39.04 -69.03 1.90
CA VAL A 1087 -39.50 -69.91 3.00
C VAL A 1087 -40.74 -69.24 3.62
N GLN A 1088 -41.67 -70.04 4.15
CA GLN A 1088 -43.04 -69.61 4.51
C GLN A 1088 -43.23 -69.28 6.00
N ALA A 1089 -44.27 -68.49 6.31
CA ALA A 1089 -44.80 -68.27 7.66
C ALA A 1089 -45.70 -69.44 8.13
N PRO A 1090 -46.32 -69.32 9.32
CA PRO A 1090 -47.76 -69.04 9.26
C PRO A 1090 -48.30 -68.00 10.27
N THR A 1091 -49.29 -67.24 9.79
CA THR A 1091 -50.26 -66.36 10.49
C THR A 1091 -51.35 -67.19 11.24
N PRO A 1092 -52.27 -66.65 12.08
CA PRO A 1092 -53.08 -65.40 11.99
C PRO A 1092 -52.77 -64.40 13.15
N ALA A 1093 -53.57 -63.45 13.67
CA ALA A 1093 -55.02 -63.14 13.60
C ALA A 1093 -55.32 -61.61 13.82
N PRO A 1094 -56.57 -61.11 13.66
CA PRO A 1094 -56.84 -59.69 13.37
C PRO A 1094 -57.49 -58.83 14.49
N ALA A 1095 -57.67 -57.54 14.17
CA ALA A 1095 -57.94 -56.41 15.09
C ALA A 1095 -59.42 -55.95 15.21
N GLN A 1096 -59.71 -55.03 16.16
CA GLN A 1096 -60.92 -54.16 16.16
C GLN A 1096 -60.80 -52.83 16.99
N GLN A 1097 -60.75 -51.69 16.29
CA GLN A 1097 -61.60 -50.46 16.38
C GLN A 1097 -61.95 -49.64 17.67
N ILE A 1098 -61.93 -48.29 17.49
CA ILE A 1098 -62.80 -47.19 18.03
C ILE A 1098 -62.49 -46.44 19.38
N GLN A 1099 -61.84 -45.26 19.25
CA GLN A 1099 -62.22 -43.86 19.63
C GLN A 1099 -63.07 -43.50 20.90
N ALA A 1100 -62.60 -42.50 21.71
CA ALA A 1100 -63.40 -41.61 22.61
C ALA A 1100 -62.62 -40.34 23.12
N HIS A 1101 -63.25 -39.40 23.86
CA HIS A 1101 -62.72 -38.09 24.33
C HIS A 1101 -62.67 -37.89 25.87
N ALA A 1102 -61.68 -37.11 26.39
CA ALA A 1102 -61.63 -36.10 27.52
C ALA A 1102 -62.46 -36.26 28.85
N PRO A 1103 -62.39 -35.38 29.91
CA PRO A 1103 -61.47 -34.25 30.28
C PRO A 1103 -61.01 -34.17 31.80
N ALA A 1104 -60.06 -33.24 32.12
CA ALA A 1104 -59.95 -32.41 33.38
C ALA A 1104 -59.68 -33.07 34.80
N PRO A 1105 -59.40 -32.33 35.93
CA PRO A 1105 -58.58 -31.10 36.20
C PRO A 1105 -57.78 -31.00 37.58
N VAL A 1106 -57.12 -29.84 37.85
CA VAL A 1106 -56.67 -29.11 39.12
C VAL A 1106 -55.46 -29.46 40.06
N GLN A 1107 -54.68 -28.40 40.41
CA GLN A 1107 -53.98 -28.01 41.71
C GLN A 1107 -52.87 -28.89 42.39
N GLN A 1108 -51.93 -28.43 43.26
CA GLN A 1108 -51.12 -27.16 43.45
C GLN A 1108 -50.04 -27.30 44.61
N VAL A 1109 -49.33 -26.21 44.97
CA VAL A 1109 -48.55 -25.92 46.25
C VAL A 1109 -46.98 -26.04 46.23
N GLN A 1110 -46.28 -25.41 47.20
CA GLN A 1110 -44.89 -24.89 47.21
C GLN A 1110 -43.97 -25.39 48.37
N ALA A 1111 -42.63 -25.22 48.26
CA ALA A 1111 -41.62 -24.90 49.31
C ALA A 1111 -40.21 -24.76 48.65
N HIS A 1112 -39.35 -23.72 48.78
CA HIS A 1112 -38.62 -23.05 49.89
C HIS A 1112 -37.15 -23.52 50.14
N ASP A 1113 -36.21 -22.57 50.04
CA ASP A 1113 -34.74 -22.61 50.36
C ASP A 1113 -34.43 -22.73 51.88
N PRO A 1114 -33.22 -23.15 52.38
CA PRO A 1114 -32.00 -22.29 52.43
C PRO A 1114 -30.59 -22.98 52.45
N ALA A 1115 -29.52 -22.17 52.65
CA ALA A 1115 -28.07 -22.50 52.78
C ALA A 1115 -27.66 -22.84 54.27
N PRO A 1116 -26.40 -22.79 54.82
CA PRO A 1116 -25.07 -22.28 54.35
C PRO A 1116 -23.80 -23.13 54.81
N ALA A 1117 -22.62 -22.47 55.04
CA ALA A 1117 -21.34 -22.96 55.67
C ALA A 1117 -20.43 -23.91 54.83
N GLN A 1118 -19.09 -24.04 54.93
CA GLN A 1118 -17.99 -23.85 55.95
C GLN A 1118 -17.74 -25.09 56.88
N GLN A 1119 -16.52 -25.48 57.32
CA GLN A 1119 -15.13 -24.91 57.28
C GLN A 1119 -14.02 -25.99 57.55
N ILE A 1120 -12.71 -25.61 57.67
CA ILE A 1120 -11.59 -26.29 58.42
C ILE A 1120 -11.00 -27.62 57.82
N GLN A 1121 -9.82 -28.20 58.18
CA GLN A 1121 -8.41 -27.75 58.43
C GLN A 1121 -7.46 -28.98 58.71
N ALA A 1122 -6.12 -28.84 58.55
CA ALA A 1122 -4.99 -29.53 59.25
C ALA A 1122 -4.48 -30.99 58.95
N HIS A 1123 -3.21 -31.05 58.49
CA HIS A 1123 -2.02 -31.86 58.90
C HIS A 1123 -1.86 -33.43 58.90
N ALA A 1124 -0.62 -33.79 58.48
CA ALA A 1124 0.23 -35.02 58.46
C ALA A 1124 0.40 -35.81 59.81
N PRO A 1125 1.15 -36.96 59.96
CA PRO A 1125 2.39 -37.39 59.26
C PRO A 1125 2.59 -38.93 58.98
N ALA A 1126 3.85 -39.39 58.79
CA ALA A 1126 4.24 -40.70 58.21
C ALA A 1126 5.52 -41.34 58.81
N PRO A 1127 5.59 -42.69 58.96
CA PRO A 1127 6.84 -43.46 59.10
C PRO A 1127 6.94 -44.72 58.17
N VAL A 1128 8.08 -45.42 58.15
CA VAL A 1128 8.42 -46.49 57.16
C VAL A 1128 9.20 -47.66 57.76
N GLN A 1129 8.76 -48.92 57.55
CA GLN A 1129 9.57 -50.17 57.42
C GLN A 1129 8.66 -51.37 56.99
N GLN A 1130 9.11 -52.64 56.89
CA GLN A 1130 10.08 -53.26 55.95
C GLN A 1130 10.09 -54.83 56.09
N VAL A 1131 10.67 -55.54 55.10
CA VAL A 1131 11.13 -56.97 55.10
C VAL A 1131 10.06 -58.07 54.89
N GLN A 1132 10.45 -59.11 54.12
CA GLN A 1132 9.97 -60.50 54.27
C GLN A 1132 8.86 -60.97 53.29
N ALA A 1133 9.16 -61.68 52.22
CA ALA A 1133 9.09 -63.16 52.17
C ALA A 1133 9.07 -63.92 53.54
N GLN A 1134 8.16 -63.50 54.43
CA GLN A 1134 7.99 -63.91 55.83
C GLN A 1134 9.19 -63.75 56.79
N THR A 1135 9.53 -62.48 57.07
CA THR A 1135 10.09 -61.95 58.33
C THR A 1135 10.02 -60.41 58.25
N PRO A 1136 9.38 -59.67 59.17
CA PRO A 1136 8.17 -58.96 58.72
C PRO A 1136 7.96 -57.48 59.16
N ALA A 1137 6.89 -56.88 58.63
CA ALA A 1137 6.02 -55.81 59.21
C ALA A 1137 6.30 -54.32 58.76
N PRO A 1138 5.68 -53.23 59.31
CA PRO A 1138 4.73 -52.41 58.50
C PRO A 1138 4.71 -50.86 58.66
N ALA A 1139 4.11 -50.09 57.71
CA ALA A 1139 3.47 -48.75 57.93
C ALA A 1139 2.76 -48.16 56.65
N GLN A 1140 1.93 -47.10 56.81
CA GLN A 1140 1.25 -46.32 55.75
C GLN A 1140 0.93 -44.85 56.18
N GLN A 1141 0.46 -44.00 55.23
CA GLN A 1141 0.00 -42.58 55.33
C GLN A 1141 1.09 -41.45 55.29
N VAL A 1142 0.78 -40.15 55.09
CA VAL A 1142 0.31 -39.46 53.84
C VAL A 1142 0.45 -37.89 53.87
N GLN A 1143 0.54 -37.24 52.69
CA GLN A 1143 0.27 -35.81 52.30
C GLN A 1143 1.14 -34.57 52.72
N ALA A 1144 1.78 -33.97 51.70
CA ALA A 1144 1.75 -32.58 51.16
C ALA A 1144 1.45 -31.29 52.01
N GLN A 1145 2.21 -30.20 51.74
CA GLN A 1145 1.69 -28.87 51.30
C GLN A 1145 2.76 -27.77 51.03
N THR A 1146 2.62 -27.03 49.91
CA THR A 1146 3.07 -25.63 49.60
C THR A 1146 4.53 -25.16 49.86
N PRO A 1147 4.92 -23.98 49.31
CA PRO A 1147 4.90 -22.75 50.13
C PRO A 1147 4.27 -21.52 49.43
N ALA A 1148 4.03 -20.47 50.22
CA ALA A 1148 3.53 -19.13 49.84
C ALA A 1148 4.33 -18.05 50.63
N PRO A 1149 4.11 -16.73 50.47
CA PRO A 1149 5.22 -15.75 50.52
C PRO A 1149 5.45 -14.98 51.84
N ALA A 1150 6.69 -14.46 51.97
CA ALA A 1150 7.13 -13.30 52.75
C ALA A 1150 8.54 -12.89 52.27
N GLN A 1151 9.17 -11.79 52.68
CA GLN A 1151 8.90 -10.35 52.63
C GLN A 1151 10.13 -9.63 53.24
N GLN A 1152 10.59 -8.53 52.62
CA GLN A 1152 11.45 -7.46 53.20
C GLN A 1152 12.97 -7.68 53.48
N VAL A 1153 13.65 -6.52 53.64
CA VAL A 1153 15.08 -6.23 53.94
C VAL A 1153 16.08 -6.57 52.80
N GLN A 1154 16.77 -5.67 52.08
CA GLN A 1154 17.25 -4.27 52.19
C GLN A 1154 18.77 -4.14 52.52
N ALA A 1155 19.59 -4.01 51.47
CA ALA A 1155 20.98 -3.46 51.46
C ALA A 1155 21.30 -3.03 50.01
N GLN A 1156 21.56 -1.75 49.70
CA GLN A 1156 22.82 -1.00 49.83
C GLN A 1156 23.91 -1.32 48.78
N THR A 1157 24.08 -0.40 47.83
CA THR A 1157 25.34 -0.05 47.12
C THR A 1157 26.32 0.67 48.09
N PRO A 1158 27.61 1.01 47.76
CA PRO A 1158 28.30 0.96 46.44
C PRO A 1158 29.78 0.45 46.43
N ALA A 1159 30.39 0.34 45.23
CA ALA A 1159 31.78 0.75 44.83
C ALA A 1159 33.06 0.29 45.62
N PRO A 1160 34.32 0.61 45.21
CA PRO A 1160 34.96 0.57 43.87
C PRO A 1160 36.41 -0.06 43.81
N ALA A 1161 36.95 -0.22 42.59
CA ALA A 1161 38.37 -0.07 42.17
C ALA A 1161 39.53 -1.02 42.61
N GLN A 1162 40.28 -1.51 41.59
CA GLN A 1162 41.76 -1.73 41.43
C GLN A 1162 42.59 -2.48 42.55
N GLN A 1163 43.79 -3.07 42.35
CA GLN A 1163 44.89 -2.88 41.38
C GLN A 1163 45.94 -4.06 41.40
N VAL A 1164 46.96 -4.03 40.51
CA VAL A 1164 48.30 -4.73 40.55
C VAL A 1164 48.45 -6.15 39.90
N GLN A 1165 49.70 -6.49 39.51
CA GLN A 1165 50.19 -7.44 38.48
C GLN A 1165 50.77 -8.77 39.03
N ALA A 1166 50.98 -9.79 38.17
CA ALA A 1166 52.23 -10.61 38.12
C ALA A 1166 52.39 -11.55 36.88
N GLN A 1167 53.47 -11.32 36.12
CA GLN A 1167 54.40 -12.24 35.40
C GLN A 1167 54.05 -13.70 34.95
N THR A 1168 54.27 -13.95 33.63
CA THR A 1168 55.05 -15.03 32.92
C THR A 1168 55.09 -16.51 33.42
N PRO A 1169 55.10 -17.51 32.49
CA PRO A 1169 56.35 -17.87 31.80
C PRO A 1169 56.26 -18.34 30.31
N ALA A 1170 57.45 -18.45 29.70
CA ALA A 1170 57.82 -19.14 28.44
C ALA A 1170 59.15 -19.91 28.71
N PRO A 1171 59.90 -20.53 27.76
CA PRO A 1171 59.70 -20.74 26.31
C PRO A 1171 60.05 -22.18 25.79
N ALA A 1172 59.97 -22.44 24.47
CA ALA A 1172 60.97 -23.23 23.70
C ALA A 1172 60.73 -23.25 22.16
N GLN A 1173 61.85 -23.27 21.42
CA GLN A 1173 62.15 -23.45 19.97
C GLN A 1173 61.18 -24.29 19.10
N GLN A 1174 60.87 -24.00 17.82
CA GLN A 1174 61.60 -23.55 16.59
C GLN A 1174 61.99 -24.68 15.61
N VAL A 1175 61.44 -24.64 14.37
CA VAL A 1175 62.07 -25.04 13.08
C VAL A 1175 61.52 -24.10 11.98
N GLN A 1176 62.27 -23.84 10.90
CA GLN A 1176 61.95 -22.90 9.80
C GLN A 1176 61.17 -23.60 8.64
N VAL A 1177 60.73 -22.95 7.54
CA VAL A 1177 61.56 -22.49 6.40
C VAL A 1177 60.87 -21.37 5.57
N GLN A 1178 61.61 -20.27 5.40
CA GLN A 1178 61.73 -19.32 4.27
C GLN A 1178 60.51 -18.87 3.41
N THR A 1179 60.34 -17.54 3.34
CA THR A 1179 59.94 -16.79 2.14
C THR A 1179 61.14 -15.98 1.58
N PRO A 1180 61.17 -15.62 0.27
CA PRO A 1180 62.19 -14.72 -0.28
C PRO A 1180 61.95 -13.24 0.08
N ALA A 1181 63.03 -12.45 0.12
CA ALA A 1181 63.02 -11.02 0.47
C ALA A 1181 63.20 -10.11 -0.77
N PRO A 1182 62.80 -8.82 -0.70
CA PRO A 1182 63.18 -7.80 -1.69
C PRO A 1182 64.63 -7.34 -1.49
N VAL A 1183 65.26 -6.79 -2.54
CA VAL A 1183 66.64 -6.28 -2.55
C VAL A 1183 66.67 -4.81 -3.00
N GLN A 1184 67.56 -4.01 -2.41
CA GLN A 1184 67.84 -2.61 -2.80
C GLN A 1184 69.28 -2.45 -3.29
N SER A 1185 69.48 -1.73 -4.41
CA SER A 1185 70.72 -1.04 -4.84
C SER A 1185 70.60 -0.63 -6.34
N ALA A 1186 71.29 0.37 -6.90
CA ALA A 1186 71.88 1.64 -6.44
C ALA A 1186 72.44 2.38 -7.69
N GLU A 1187 72.60 3.72 -7.65
CA GLU A 1187 73.48 4.53 -8.54
C GLU A 1187 73.12 4.58 -10.07
N ALA A 1188 73.56 5.53 -10.93
CA ALA A 1188 74.37 6.76 -10.78
C ALA A 1188 74.17 7.83 -11.91
N HIS A 1189 74.48 9.10 -11.59
CA HIS A 1189 75.05 10.21 -12.40
C HIS A 1189 74.55 10.70 -13.80
N HIS A 1190 74.16 11.99 -13.79
CA HIS A 1190 74.56 13.14 -14.66
C HIS A 1190 74.11 13.37 -16.13
N ALA A 1191 74.10 14.69 -16.44
CA ALA A 1191 73.94 15.43 -17.71
C ALA A 1191 72.49 15.60 -18.27
N GLY A 1192 72.06 16.80 -18.71
CA GLY A 1192 72.63 18.15 -18.56
C GLY A 1192 72.11 19.19 -19.58
N VAL A 1193 71.98 20.46 -19.16
CA VAL A 1193 71.65 21.66 -19.99
C VAL A 1193 70.19 21.69 -20.55
N GLY A 1194 69.45 22.81 -20.54
CA GLY A 1194 69.75 24.16 -20.07
C GLY A 1194 68.54 25.12 -20.09
N ASN A 1195 68.80 26.42 -19.94
CA ASN A 1195 67.79 27.47 -19.68
C ASN A 1195 66.87 27.83 -20.86
N ALA A 1196 65.65 28.26 -20.52
CA ALA A 1196 65.00 29.42 -21.16
C ALA A 1196 64.10 30.14 -20.12
N HIS A 1197 64.19 31.48 -20.03
CA HIS A 1197 63.33 32.31 -19.16
C HIS A 1197 62.10 32.83 -19.92
N ASN A 1198 60.99 33.02 -19.19
CA ASN A 1198 60.23 34.29 -19.02
C ASN A 1198 58.85 33.92 -18.43
N ASP A 1199 58.40 34.26 -17.23
CA ASP A 1199 58.58 35.40 -16.31
C ASP A 1199 57.55 36.55 -16.50
N VAL A 1200 57.15 37.16 -15.37
CA VAL A 1200 56.41 38.44 -15.19
C VAL A 1200 54.86 38.52 -15.35
N ASN A 1201 54.20 38.64 -14.18
CA ASN A 1201 53.03 39.49 -13.80
C ASN A 1201 51.52 39.18 -14.04
N LEU A 1202 50.78 39.35 -12.93
CA LEU A 1202 49.58 40.19 -12.67
C LEU A 1202 48.46 40.31 -13.73
N GLY A 1203 47.20 40.13 -13.31
CA GLY A 1203 46.02 40.57 -14.08
C GLY A 1203 44.67 40.38 -13.39
N THR A 1204 44.12 41.44 -12.80
CA THR A 1204 42.78 41.51 -12.20
C THR A 1204 41.61 41.27 -13.16
N LYS A 1205 40.53 40.66 -12.64
CA LYS A 1205 39.10 40.91 -12.94
C LYS A 1205 38.68 41.28 -14.38
N ALA A 1206 37.84 40.43 -14.97
CA ALA A 1206 36.53 40.83 -15.49
C ALA A 1206 35.51 39.77 -15.05
#